data_AF-A0A7X8ITK9-F1
#
_entry.id   AF-A0A7X8ITK9-F1
#
_cell.length_a   1.000
_cell.length_b   1.000
_cell.length_c   1.000
_cell.angle_alpha   90.00
_cell.angle_beta   90.00
_cell.angle_gamma   90.00
#
_symmetry.space_group_name_H-M   'P 1'
#
loop_
_entity.id
_entity.type
_entity.pdbx_description
1 polymer ?
#
loop_
_entity_poly.entity_id
_entity_poly.type
_entity_poly.pdbx_seq_one_letter_code
_entity_poly.pdbx_strand_id
1 'polypeptide(L)'
;MWNRNDITFFRKSLLGWFELNKRSFPWRKDNISNYELIISEILLQRTKAETVAKYYPVFFNKYPSWQKLSKASIKDLEEILKPLGLYKHRAKRLHKILEEYKTKNGVLPRNTEELHDSNLATLYIAGAYELFILNHRAALLDVNMSRVLSRFFSPQQFKDVRNDKIMQDLAYNVIDIKRCRDINWAILDFAALVCKSKNPLCTGCKLKSKCKYYNLLKSQNASDEVEESQISITYDAEIPVNPDKPLKVVSLFSGCGGMDLGFEGDFLVHRDSVNTIVNPDFIDHSVEKGFVKLKSTRFQTVFANDILAEAKKTWVNYFKNKGYSSTVYHTESIVNLVKLHKQGVKVFPDKVDIVTGGFPCQDFSLAGKRKGFDSHKDHFGKMIKADIPSIETRGQLYIWLKEVIEITKPNIFIAENVKGLVNLSNVKEIIQRDFANANSNGYLVLEPMVLHAADYGVPQSRERVIFIGIKKSALNLEALKELSKPQVIDTYNPYPKPSHAYTVKGGDLKSPVTLASIFKGLPEPDESTDPSQKFYSKAKYMGKHCQGQTEINLNCISPTIRAEHHGNIEFRRLSVANGGKQLEELLNKKLKERRLTPRECALIQTFPPDYDFVIPMSGNRFFVSPSSAYKIIGNAVPPLLAYHIAKRIEKIWNLYFMRIKS
;
A
#
# COMPACT_ATOMS: atom_id res chain seq x y z
N MET A 1 -29.05 -12.18 -24.42
CA MET A 1 -30.21 -12.69 -23.65
C MET A 1 -29.68 -13.55 -22.51
N TRP A 2 -30.03 -13.28 -21.25
CA TRP A 2 -29.43 -13.94 -20.08
C TRP A 2 -29.98 -15.35 -19.87
N ASN A 3 -29.14 -16.29 -19.43
CA ASN A 3 -29.56 -17.67 -19.19
C ASN A 3 -30.62 -17.74 -18.06
N ARG A 4 -31.83 -18.18 -18.39
CA ARG A 4 -32.96 -18.29 -17.44
C ARG A 4 -32.65 -19.22 -16.26
N ASN A 5 -31.85 -20.26 -16.48
CA ASN A 5 -31.45 -21.19 -15.42
C ASN A 5 -30.47 -20.54 -14.42
N ASP A 6 -29.67 -19.59 -14.87
CA ASP A 6 -28.71 -18.88 -14.00
C ASP A 6 -29.42 -17.79 -13.20
N ILE A 7 -30.38 -17.08 -13.81
CA ILE A 7 -31.26 -16.15 -13.10
C ILE A 7 -32.06 -16.87 -12.01
N THR A 8 -32.66 -18.03 -12.34
CA THR A 8 -33.45 -18.82 -11.39
C THR A 8 -32.58 -19.31 -10.23
N PHE A 9 -31.39 -19.83 -10.52
CA PHE A 9 -30.43 -20.24 -9.49
C PHE A 9 -30.00 -19.07 -8.60
N PHE A 10 -29.67 -17.92 -9.20
CA PHE A 10 -29.25 -16.71 -8.48
C PHE A 10 -30.34 -16.24 -7.52
N ARG A 11 -31.58 -16.13 -8.00
CA ARG A 11 -32.75 -15.75 -7.20
C ARG A 11 -32.97 -16.70 -6.02
N LYS A 12 -33.04 -18.01 -6.28
CA LYS A 12 -33.26 -19.03 -5.24
C LYS A 12 -32.17 -19.00 -4.18
N SER A 13 -30.90 -18.90 -4.61
CA SER A 13 -29.74 -18.91 -3.71
C SER A 13 -29.68 -17.64 -2.85
N LEU A 14 -29.94 -16.47 -3.43
CA LEU A 14 -29.92 -15.22 -2.68
C LEU A 14 -31.12 -15.09 -1.74
N LEU A 15 -32.32 -15.47 -2.17
CA LEU A 15 -33.49 -15.44 -1.27
C LEU A 15 -33.31 -16.41 -0.11
N GLY A 16 -32.83 -17.63 -0.37
CA GLY A 16 -32.53 -18.59 0.70
C GLY A 16 -31.44 -18.10 1.66
N TRP A 17 -30.41 -17.43 1.15
CA TRP A 17 -29.40 -16.77 2.00
C TRP A 17 -30.01 -15.61 2.81
N PHE A 18 -30.89 -14.83 2.19
CA PHE A 18 -31.52 -13.65 2.78
C PHE A 18 -32.43 -14.01 3.96
N GLU A 19 -33.20 -15.10 3.90
CA GLU A 19 -34.03 -15.52 5.05
C GLU A 19 -33.23 -15.69 6.34
N LEU A 20 -31.99 -16.18 6.23
CA LEU A 20 -31.11 -16.46 7.37
C LEU A 20 -30.23 -15.27 7.76
N ASN A 21 -29.98 -14.33 6.84
CA ASN A 21 -28.95 -13.29 6.99
C ASN A 21 -29.46 -11.86 6.77
N LYS A 22 -30.76 -11.66 6.57
CA LYS A 22 -31.35 -10.34 6.32
C LYS A 22 -31.00 -9.38 7.45
N ARG A 23 -30.66 -8.16 7.06
CA ARG A 23 -30.30 -7.12 8.02
C ARG A 23 -31.53 -6.33 8.41
N SER A 24 -31.66 -6.07 9.70
CA SER A 24 -32.72 -5.23 10.23
C SER A 24 -32.30 -3.76 10.22
N PHE A 25 -33.17 -2.90 9.66
CA PHE A 25 -33.01 -1.46 9.65
C PHE A 25 -34.33 -0.78 9.93
N PRO A 26 -34.33 0.43 10.55
CA PRO A 26 -35.56 1.16 10.85
C PRO A 26 -36.47 1.33 9.63
N TRP A 27 -35.88 1.60 8.46
CA TRP A 27 -36.63 1.84 7.23
C TRP A 27 -37.08 0.63 6.42
N ARG A 28 -36.87 -0.58 6.95
CA ARG A 28 -37.34 -1.83 6.36
C ARG A 28 -38.49 -2.47 7.14
N LYS A 29 -39.03 -1.77 8.14
CA LYS A 29 -40.19 -2.24 8.93
C LYS A 29 -41.48 -2.05 8.13
N ASP A 30 -42.48 -2.90 8.38
CA ASP A 30 -43.74 -2.89 7.61
C ASP A 30 -44.59 -1.62 7.82
N ASN A 31 -44.46 -0.95 8.97
CA ASN A 31 -45.25 0.23 9.34
C ASN A 31 -44.51 1.57 9.14
N ILE A 32 -43.67 1.68 8.12
CA ILE A 32 -42.94 2.93 7.86
C ILE A 32 -43.72 3.89 6.96
N SER A 33 -43.61 5.19 7.24
CA SER A 33 -44.19 6.21 6.37
C SER A 33 -43.45 6.35 5.04
N ASN A 34 -44.17 6.72 3.97
CA ASN A 34 -43.56 7.05 2.67
C ASN A 34 -42.47 8.13 2.79
N TYR A 35 -42.66 9.07 3.71
CA TYR A 35 -41.66 10.10 4.02
C TYR A 35 -40.36 9.50 4.51
N GLU A 36 -40.41 8.69 5.56
CA GLU A 36 -39.22 8.10 6.15
C GLU A 36 -38.51 7.15 5.19
N LEU A 37 -39.28 6.41 4.39
CA LEU A 37 -38.74 5.52 3.38
C LEU A 37 -37.96 6.27 2.30
N ILE A 38 -38.56 7.28 1.66
CA ILE A 38 -37.91 8.04 0.57
C ILE A 38 -36.68 8.78 1.09
N ILE A 39 -36.78 9.44 2.24
CA ILE A 39 -35.65 10.15 2.83
C ILE A 39 -34.53 9.17 3.16
N SER A 40 -34.83 8.00 3.74
CA SER A 40 -33.81 6.99 4.03
C SER A 40 -33.05 6.57 2.76
N GLU A 41 -33.76 6.35 1.65
CA GLU A 41 -33.14 6.00 0.36
C GLU A 41 -32.24 7.13 -0.18
N ILE A 42 -32.63 8.40 0.01
CA ILE A 42 -31.77 9.55 -0.30
C ILE A 42 -30.52 9.55 0.59
N LEU A 43 -30.67 9.29 1.90
CA LEU A 43 -29.56 9.27 2.86
C LEU A 43 -28.59 8.11 2.63
N LEU A 44 -29.04 7.00 2.04
CA LEU A 44 -28.22 5.82 1.74
C LEU A 44 -27.24 6.04 0.58
N GLN A 45 -27.45 7.05 -0.27
CA GLN A 45 -26.59 7.27 -1.45
C GLN A 45 -25.12 7.55 -1.09
N ARG A 46 -24.24 6.57 -1.29
CA ARG A 46 -22.81 6.65 -0.89
C ARG A 46 -22.59 6.76 0.63
N THR A 47 -23.57 6.34 1.44
CA THR A 47 -23.39 6.13 2.89
C THR A 47 -23.70 4.70 3.24
N LYS A 48 -22.91 4.12 4.15
CA LYS A 48 -23.17 2.79 4.67
C LYS A 48 -24.49 2.75 5.44
N ALA A 49 -25.30 1.71 5.22
CA ALA A 49 -26.59 1.55 5.87
C ALA A 49 -26.49 1.56 7.41
N GLU A 50 -25.44 1.00 7.99
CA GLU A 50 -25.18 1.07 9.45
C GLU A 50 -25.04 2.50 9.96
N THR A 51 -24.42 3.37 9.17
CA THR A 51 -24.24 4.78 9.52
C THR A 51 -25.58 5.50 9.48
N VAL A 52 -26.38 5.25 8.43
CA VAL A 52 -27.74 5.84 8.34
C VAL A 52 -28.62 5.32 9.48
N ALA A 53 -28.55 4.03 9.82
CA ALA A 53 -29.31 3.44 10.92
C ALA A 53 -28.99 4.07 12.27
N LYS A 54 -27.71 4.29 12.57
CA LYS A 54 -27.29 4.99 13.80
C LYS A 54 -27.76 6.45 13.83
N TYR A 55 -27.81 7.09 12.66
CA TYR A 55 -28.19 8.49 12.53
C TYR A 55 -29.70 8.72 12.40
N TYR A 56 -30.45 7.67 12.06
CA TYR A 56 -31.87 7.71 11.75
C TYR A 56 -32.71 8.46 12.79
N PRO A 57 -32.60 8.15 14.11
CA PRO A 57 -33.41 8.85 15.11
C PRO A 57 -33.13 10.36 15.17
N VAL A 58 -31.88 10.77 14.97
CA VAL A 58 -31.48 12.18 15.03
C VAL A 58 -32.15 12.97 13.89
N PHE A 59 -32.15 12.42 12.68
CA PHE A 59 -32.74 13.10 11.53
C PHE A 59 -34.26 13.20 11.65
N PHE A 60 -34.93 12.07 11.92
CA PHE A 60 -36.39 12.01 11.91
C PHE A 60 -37.04 12.64 13.14
N ASN A 61 -36.33 12.76 14.26
CA ASN A 61 -36.80 13.58 15.39
C ASN A 61 -36.79 15.08 15.06
N LYS A 62 -35.78 15.57 14.34
CA LYS A 62 -35.70 16.99 13.94
C LYS A 62 -36.62 17.31 12.77
N TYR A 63 -36.78 16.39 11.83
CA TYR A 63 -37.65 16.50 10.67
C TYR A 63 -38.55 15.27 10.57
N PRO A 64 -39.73 15.28 11.22
CA PRO A 64 -40.66 14.14 11.23
C PRO A 64 -41.57 14.07 10.00
N SER A 65 -41.60 15.09 9.15
CA SER A 65 -42.45 15.12 7.95
C SER A 65 -41.87 15.96 6.82
N TRP A 66 -42.40 15.78 5.61
CA TRP A 66 -42.07 16.61 4.44
C TRP A 66 -42.31 18.10 4.72
N GLN A 67 -43.39 18.46 5.42
CA GLN A 67 -43.73 19.85 5.76
C GLN A 67 -42.73 20.48 6.74
N LYS A 68 -42.20 19.70 7.69
CA LYS A 68 -41.15 20.21 8.59
C LYS A 68 -39.81 20.30 7.88
N LEU A 69 -39.47 19.30 7.07
CA LEU A 69 -38.22 19.25 6.31
C LEU A 69 -38.13 20.36 5.26
N SER A 70 -39.24 20.66 4.57
CA SER A 70 -39.27 21.70 3.52
C SER A 70 -38.99 23.11 4.06
N LYS A 71 -39.22 23.36 5.36
CA LYS A 71 -38.89 24.64 6.01
C LYS A 71 -37.40 24.80 6.35
N ALA A 72 -36.58 23.75 6.20
CA ALA A 72 -35.16 23.80 6.52
C ALA A 72 -34.39 24.65 5.50
N SER A 73 -33.51 25.53 5.98
CA SER A 73 -32.57 26.23 5.10
C SER A 73 -31.49 25.25 4.59
N ILE A 74 -30.80 25.62 3.50
CA ILE A 74 -29.63 24.86 3.02
C ILE A 74 -28.60 24.68 4.14
N LYS A 75 -28.38 25.70 4.99
CA LYS A 75 -27.44 25.62 6.11
C LYS A 75 -27.88 24.60 7.17
N ASP A 76 -29.16 24.57 7.51
CA ASP A 76 -29.69 23.57 8.45
C ASP A 76 -29.54 22.15 7.92
N LEU A 77 -29.77 21.96 6.61
CA LEU A 77 -29.57 20.70 5.93
C LEU A 77 -28.09 20.31 5.88
N GLU A 78 -27.17 21.26 5.66
CA GLU A 78 -25.73 21.00 5.70
C GLU A 78 -25.27 20.55 7.09
N GLU A 79 -25.77 21.21 8.13
CA GLU A 79 -25.42 20.91 9.52
C GLU A 79 -25.92 19.52 9.93
N ILE A 80 -27.19 19.21 9.68
CA ILE A 80 -27.78 17.93 10.05
C ILE A 80 -27.16 16.78 9.23
N LEU A 81 -26.83 16.98 7.95
CA LEU A 81 -26.28 15.91 7.11
C LEU A 81 -24.77 15.70 7.30
N LYS A 82 -24.07 16.57 8.06
CA LYS A 82 -22.61 16.53 8.27
C LYS A 82 -22.07 15.14 8.67
N PRO A 83 -22.70 14.38 9.59
CA PRO A 83 -22.21 13.05 10.00
C PRO A 83 -22.26 11.99 8.90
N LEU A 84 -23.07 12.19 7.85
CA LEU A 84 -23.26 11.22 6.78
C LEU A 84 -22.26 11.37 5.63
N GLY A 85 -21.48 12.46 5.62
CA GLY A 85 -20.51 12.79 4.57
C GLY A 85 -21.16 13.38 3.31
N LEU A 86 -20.38 14.06 2.48
CA LEU A 86 -20.85 14.77 1.26
C LEU A 86 -22.01 15.76 1.54
N TYR A 87 -22.10 16.27 2.77
CA TYR A 87 -23.26 17.00 3.29
C TYR A 87 -23.63 18.23 2.47
N LYS A 88 -22.65 19.02 1.99
CA LYS A 88 -22.91 20.18 1.11
C LYS A 88 -23.63 19.80 -0.18
N HIS A 89 -23.19 18.74 -0.84
CA HIS A 89 -23.81 18.27 -2.07
C HIS A 89 -25.21 17.68 -1.79
N ARG A 90 -25.35 16.92 -0.69
CA ARG A 90 -26.63 16.34 -0.29
C ARG A 90 -27.65 17.39 0.10
N ALA A 91 -27.26 18.38 0.88
CA ALA A 91 -28.10 19.50 1.28
C ALA A 91 -28.60 20.25 0.06
N LYS A 92 -27.72 20.60 -0.90
CA LYS A 92 -28.13 21.23 -2.17
C LYS A 92 -29.13 20.40 -2.95
N ARG A 93 -28.90 19.08 -3.06
CA ARG A 93 -29.79 18.18 -3.80
C ARG A 93 -31.13 18.00 -3.10
N LEU A 94 -31.12 17.74 -1.79
CA LEU A 94 -32.33 17.59 -0.99
C LEU A 94 -33.14 18.89 -1.00
N HIS A 95 -32.49 20.04 -0.91
CA HIS A 95 -33.14 21.33 -1.06
C HIS A 95 -33.86 21.48 -2.40
N LYS A 96 -33.26 21.07 -3.53
CA LYS A 96 -33.95 21.09 -4.83
C LYS A 96 -35.23 20.23 -4.84
N ILE A 97 -35.17 19.03 -4.25
CA ILE A 97 -36.33 18.15 -4.11
C ILE A 97 -37.41 18.82 -3.25
N LEU A 98 -37.02 19.49 -2.16
CA LEU A 98 -37.95 20.17 -1.27
C LEU A 98 -38.57 21.42 -1.91
N GLU A 99 -37.83 22.15 -2.75
CA GLU A 99 -38.36 23.27 -3.52
C GLU A 99 -39.40 22.80 -4.53
N GLU A 100 -39.13 21.71 -5.27
CA GLU A 100 -40.13 21.11 -6.16
C GLU A 100 -41.37 20.62 -5.39
N TYR A 101 -41.18 20.00 -4.23
CA TYR A 101 -42.29 19.60 -3.36
C TYR A 101 -43.15 20.81 -2.96
N LYS A 102 -42.54 21.96 -2.66
CA LYS A 102 -43.29 23.19 -2.35
C LYS A 102 -44.03 23.74 -3.56
N THR A 103 -43.38 23.84 -4.72
CA THR A 103 -44.00 24.40 -5.93
C THR A 103 -45.16 23.54 -6.43
N LYS A 104 -45.14 22.23 -6.15
CA LYS A 104 -46.24 21.29 -6.40
C LYS A 104 -47.23 21.17 -5.22
N ASN A 105 -47.31 22.16 -4.33
CA ASN A 105 -48.26 22.19 -3.20
C ASN A 105 -48.21 20.94 -2.28
N GLY A 106 -47.03 20.36 -2.11
CA GLY A 106 -46.81 19.18 -1.29
C GLY A 106 -47.20 17.85 -1.95
N VAL A 107 -47.40 17.84 -3.27
CA VAL A 107 -47.70 16.63 -4.04
C VAL A 107 -46.39 16.01 -4.54
N LEU A 108 -46.16 14.75 -4.15
CA LEU A 108 -45.08 13.92 -4.70
C LEU A 108 -45.55 13.23 -6.01
N PRO A 109 -44.62 12.74 -6.85
CA PRO A 109 -44.97 12.03 -8.07
C PRO A 109 -45.93 10.85 -7.84
N ARG A 110 -47.00 10.78 -8.62
CA ARG A 110 -48.06 9.75 -8.49
C ARG A 110 -47.93 8.61 -9.49
N ASN A 111 -47.11 8.79 -10.51
CA ASN A 111 -46.86 7.81 -11.55
C ASN A 111 -45.42 7.94 -12.08
N THR A 112 -45.01 7.01 -12.93
CA THR A 112 -43.65 6.93 -13.50
C THR A 112 -43.29 8.17 -14.33
N GLU A 113 -44.25 8.74 -15.06
CA GLU A 113 -44.05 9.92 -15.90
C GLU A 113 -43.73 11.15 -15.02
N GLU A 114 -44.57 11.42 -14.02
CA GLU A 114 -44.36 12.49 -13.04
C GLU A 114 -43.04 12.31 -12.26
N LEU A 115 -42.62 11.06 -12.03
CA LEU A 115 -41.37 10.75 -11.33
C LEU A 115 -40.17 11.07 -12.22
N HIS A 116 -40.21 10.69 -13.50
CA HIS A 116 -39.15 10.96 -14.47
C HIS A 116 -38.88 12.46 -14.63
N ASP A 117 -39.92 13.28 -14.56
CA ASP A 117 -39.83 14.74 -14.68
C ASP A 117 -39.50 15.45 -13.36
N SER A 118 -39.19 14.70 -12.30
CA SER A 118 -38.89 15.24 -10.97
C SER A 118 -37.40 15.24 -10.62
N ASN A 119 -37.01 16.04 -9.62
CA ASN A 119 -35.67 16.04 -9.03
C ASN A 119 -35.34 14.74 -8.25
N LEU A 120 -36.31 13.82 -8.11
CA LEU A 120 -36.09 12.48 -7.56
C LEU A 120 -35.56 11.49 -8.61
N ALA A 121 -35.61 11.82 -9.91
CA ALA A 121 -35.32 10.95 -11.06
C ALA A 121 -33.85 10.52 -11.26
N THR A 122 -33.09 10.26 -10.19
CA THR A 122 -31.81 9.56 -10.34
C THR A 122 -32.03 8.06 -10.33
N LEU A 123 -31.33 7.31 -11.20
CA LEU A 123 -31.48 5.85 -11.38
C LEU A 123 -31.84 5.07 -10.11
N TYR A 124 -31.06 5.19 -9.04
CA TYR A 124 -31.31 4.49 -7.78
C TYR A 124 -32.59 4.94 -7.05
N ILE A 125 -32.82 6.26 -6.94
CA ILE A 125 -33.98 6.80 -6.21
C ILE A 125 -35.26 6.60 -7.00
N ALA A 126 -35.21 6.74 -8.32
CA ALA A 126 -36.33 6.41 -9.18
C ALA A 126 -36.71 4.93 -8.98
N GLY A 127 -35.73 4.01 -9.03
CA GLY A 127 -35.98 2.60 -8.75
C GLY A 127 -36.55 2.32 -7.35
N ALA A 128 -36.08 3.04 -6.33
CA ALA A 128 -36.63 2.93 -4.98
C ALA A 128 -38.06 3.46 -4.89
N TYR A 129 -38.34 4.61 -5.51
CA TYR A 129 -39.66 5.21 -5.52
C TYR A 129 -40.68 4.32 -6.24
N GLU A 130 -40.32 3.79 -7.41
CA GLU A 130 -41.10 2.82 -8.16
C GLU A 130 -41.39 1.57 -7.31
N LEU A 131 -40.36 1.01 -6.66
CA LEU A 131 -40.47 -0.22 -5.88
C LEU A 131 -41.32 -0.09 -4.62
N PHE A 132 -41.18 1.03 -3.91
CA PHE A 132 -41.74 1.18 -2.56
C PHE A 132 -42.99 2.04 -2.52
N ILE A 133 -43.13 3.03 -3.40
CA ILE A 133 -44.23 4.01 -3.39
C ILE A 133 -45.26 3.65 -4.46
N LEU A 134 -44.82 3.43 -5.69
CA LEU A 134 -45.71 3.06 -6.80
C LEU A 134 -46.00 1.54 -6.86
N ASN A 135 -45.31 0.74 -6.04
CA ASN A 135 -45.42 -0.71 -6.00
C ASN A 135 -45.16 -1.40 -7.35
N HIS A 136 -44.34 -0.78 -8.19
CA HIS A 136 -43.89 -1.34 -9.46
C HIS A 136 -42.65 -2.21 -9.27
N ARG A 137 -42.40 -3.15 -10.19
CA ARG A 137 -41.16 -3.93 -10.17
C ARG A 137 -40.01 -3.07 -10.67
N ALA A 138 -39.14 -2.65 -9.77
CA ALA A 138 -37.97 -1.84 -10.09
C ALA A 138 -36.71 -2.30 -9.34
N ALA A 139 -35.56 -2.09 -9.97
CA ALA A 139 -34.26 -2.45 -9.40
C ALA A 139 -33.66 -1.29 -8.58
N LEU A 140 -33.15 -1.61 -7.40
CA LEU A 140 -32.32 -0.71 -6.57
C LEU A 140 -30.88 -0.70 -7.09
N LEU A 141 -30.71 -0.33 -8.35
CA LEU A 141 -29.45 -0.48 -9.06
C LEU A 141 -28.43 0.58 -8.63
N ASP A 142 -27.49 0.17 -7.77
CA ASP A 142 -26.33 0.95 -7.36
C ASP A 142 -24.99 0.27 -7.73
N VAL A 143 -23.89 0.84 -7.28
CA VAL A 143 -22.54 0.27 -7.46
C VAL A 143 -22.33 -1.07 -6.72
N ASN A 144 -23.17 -1.40 -5.74
CA ASN A 144 -23.09 -2.66 -4.99
C ASN A 144 -23.86 -3.77 -5.69
N MET A 145 -25.10 -3.50 -6.08
CA MET A 145 -25.91 -4.40 -6.88
C MET A 145 -25.22 -4.71 -8.21
N SER A 146 -24.80 -3.67 -8.95
CA SER A 146 -24.06 -3.87 -10.20
C SER A 146 -22.80 -4.72 -10.02
N ARG A 147 -22.05 -4.57 -8.93
CA ARG A 147 -20.88 -5.42 -8.64
C ARG A 147 -21.26 -6.90 -8.51
N VAL A 148 -22.32 -7.21 -7.76
CA VAL A 148 -22.78 -8.60 -7.58
C VAL A 148 -23.24 -9.20 -8.90
N LEU A 149 -24.07 -8.45 -9.64
CA LEU A 149 -24.56 -8.86 -10.96
C LEU A 149 -23.40 -9.04 -11.95
N SER A 150 -22.46 -8.10 -11.99
CA SER A 150 -21.28 -8.17 -12.85
C SER A 150 -20.43 -9.40 -12.56
N ARG A 151 -20.18 -9.70 -11.27
CA ARG A 151 -19.38 -10.86 -10.89
C ARG A 151 -20.08 -12.18 -11.21
N PHE A 152 -21.38 -12.27 -10.98
CA PHE A 152 -22.10 -13.52 -11.22
C PHE A 152 -22.33 -13.77 -12.71
N PHE A 153 -22.86 -12.78 -13.45
CA PHE A 153 -23.30 -12.94 -14.84
C PHE A 153 -22.24 -12.56 -15.89
N SER A 154 -21.17 -11.85 -15.50
CA SER A 154 -20.11 -11.34 -16.40
C SER A 154 -20.65 -10.63 -17.65
N PRO A 155 -21.43 -9.54 -17.50
CA PRO A 155 -21.76 -8.65 -18.62
C PRO A 155 -20.46 -8.08 -19.22
N GLN A 156 -20.37 -7.96 -20.54
CA GLN A 156 -19.22 -7.31 -21.19
C GLN A 156 -19.09 -5.86 -20.71
N GLN A 157 -17.84 -5.43 -20.45
CA GLN A 157 -17.40 -4.05 -20.11
C GLN A 157 -18.29 -3.25 -19.13
N PHE A 158 -17.83 -3.11 -17.88
CA PHE A 158 -18.44 -2.18 -16.92
C PHE A 158 -18.21 -0.71 -17.33
N LYS A 159 -19.29 0.03 -17.61
CA LYS A 159 -19.32 1.50 -17.76
C LYS A 159 -20.01 2.14 -16.54
N ASP A 160 -20.19 3.46 -16.54
CA ASP A 160 -21.06 4.13 -15.54
C ASP A 160 -22.46 3.50 -15.59
N VAL A 161 -22.94 2.98 -14.44
CA VAL A 161 -24.21 2.26 -14.28
C VAL A 161 -25.40 3.05 -14.84
N ARG A 162 -25.32 4.39 -14.82
CA ARG A 162 -26.36 5.28 -15.36
C ARG A 162 -26.57 5.13 -16.87
N ASN A 163 -25.52 4.76 -17.60
CA ASN A 163 -25.51 4.68 -19.06
C ASN A 163 -25.36 3.25 -19.58
N ASP A 164 -25.38 2.25 -18.67
CA ASP A 164 -25.17 0.85 -19.00
C ASP A 164 -26.53 0.13 -19.14
N LYS A 165 -27.11 0.19 -20.35
CA LYS A 165 -28.40 -0.45 -20.67
C LYS A 165 -28.37 -1.97 -20.42
N ILE A 166 -27.24 -2.61 -20.70
CA ILE A 166 -27.07 -4.07 -20.50
C ILE A 166 -27.18 -4.42 -19.01
N MET A 167 -26.57 -3.63 -18.14
CA MET A 167 -26.68 -3.78 -16.68
C MET A 167 -28.10 -3.49 -16.19
N GLN A 168 -28.77 -2.47 -16.72
CA GLN A 168 -30.15 -2.14 -16.36
C GLN A 168 -31.12 -3.27 -16.76
N ASP A 169 -30.99 -3.80 -17.97
CA ASP A 169 -31.78 -4.94 -18.46
C ASP A 169 -31.51 -6.19 -17.61
N LEU A 170 -30.26 -6.47 -17.27
CA LEU A 170 -29.90 -7.58 -16.38
C LEU A 170 -30.53 -7.42 -15.00
N ALA A 171 -30.42 -6.23 -14.40
CA ALA A 171 -30.99 -5.94 -13.10
C ALA A 171 -32.51 -6.16 -13.12
N TYR A 172 -33.20 -5.63 -14.14
CA TYR A 172 -34.64 -5.85 -14.35
C TYR A 172 -34.97 -7.34 -14.45
N ASN A 173 -34.28 -8.07 -15.32
CA ASN A 173 -34.46 -9.52 -15.47
C ASN A 173 -34.18 -10.30 -14.18
N VAL A 174 -33.33 -9.82 -13.27
CA VAL A 174 -33.09 -10.47 -11.98
C VAL A 174 -34.18 -10.17 -10.97
N ILE A 175 -34.71 -8.94 -10.94
CA ILE A 175 -35.73 -8.52 -9.97
C ILE A 175 -37.15 -8.86 -10.39
N ASP A 176 -37.39 -9.25 -11.65
CA ASP A 176 -38.71 -9.56 -12.20
C ASP A 176 -39.29 -10.87 -11.65
N ILE A 177 -39.70 -10.85 -10.38
CA ILE A 177 -40.34 -11.91 -9.62
C ILE A 177 -41.37 -11.32 -8.66
N LYS A 178 -42.27 -12.17 -8.13
CA LYS A 178 -43.22 -11.76 -7.08
C LYS A 178 -42.52 -11.16 -5.85
N ARG A 179 -41.40 -11.73 -5.42
CA ARG A 179 -40.58 -11.26 -4.29
C ARG A 179 -39.58 -10.15 -4.67
N CYS A 180 -39.99 -9.20 -5.51
CA CYS A 180 -39.12 -8.15 -6.07
C CYS A 180 -38.42 -7.31 -4.98
N ARG A 181 -39.14 -6.96 -3.91
CA ARG A 181 -38.58 -6.23 -2.76
C ARG A 181 -37.44 -7.01 -2.08
N ASP A 182 -37.71 -8.27 -1.77
CA ASP A 182 -36.76 -9.13 -1.05
C ASP A 182 -35.50 -9.40 -1.86
N ILE A 183 -35.61 -9.65 -3.16
CA ILE A 183 -34.41 -9.92 -3.98
C ILE A 183 -33.54 -8.67 -4.11
N ASN A 184 -34.13 -7.48 -4.19
CA ASN A 184 -33.37 -6.22 -4.16
C ASN A 184 -32.56 -6.08 -2.86
N TRP A 185 -33.21 -6.25 -1.71
CA TRP A 185 -32.53 -6.20 -0.41
C TRP A 185 -31.52 -7.33 -0.21
N ALA A 186 -31.85 -8.54 -0.68
CA ALA A 186 -30.95 -9.68 -0.64
C ALA A 186 -29.65 -9.39 -1.38
N ILE A 187 -29.71 -8.82 -2.58
CA ILE A 187 -28.51 -8.46 -3.35
C ILE A 187 -27.69 -7.39 -2.62
N LEU A 188 -28.32 -6.34 -2.10
CA LEU A 188 -27.60 -5.25 -1.41
C LEU A 188 -26.94 -5.74 -0.11
N ASP A 189 -27.64 -6.54 0.70
CA ASP A 189 -27.10 -7.11 1.93
C ASP A 189 -25.98 -8.13 1.61
N PHE A 190 -26.17 -8.94 0.57
CA PHE A 190 -25.15 -9.88 0.10
C PHE A 190 -23.90 -9.15 -0.41
N ALA A 191 -24.07 -8.03 -1.09
CA ALA A 191 -22.97 -7.18 -1.55
C ALA A 191 -22.16 -6.57 -0.39
N ALA A 192 -22.82 -6.32 0.75
CA ALA A 192 -22.20 -5.79 1.96
C ALA A 192 -21.50 -6.86 2.80
N LEU A 193 -22.12 -8.04 2.95
CA LEU A 193 -21.66 -9.09 3.86
C LEU A 193 -20.78 -10.16 3.20
N VAL A 194 -21.03 -10.50 1.94
CA VAL A 194 -20.39 -11.63 1.25
C VAL A 194 -19.61 -11.18 0.03
N CYS A 195 -20.28 -10.61 -0.97
CA CYS A 195 -19.68 -10.17 -2.23
C CYS A 195 -19.12 -8.74 -2.13
N LYS A 196 -18.23 -8.55 -1.15
CA LYS A 196 -17.57 -7.28 -0.81
C LYS A 196 -16.73 -6.75 -1.98
N SER A 197 -16.57 -5.43 -2.06
CA SER A 197 -15.77 -4.80 -3.13
C SER A 197 -14.32 -5.30 -3.15
N LYS A 198 -13.73 -5.47 -1.97
CA LYS A 198 -12.42 -6.10 -1.75
C LYS A 198 -12.62 -7.38 -0.92
N ASN A 199 -11.82 -8.40 -1.21
CA ASN A 199 -11.81 -9.68 -0.50
C ASN A 199 -13.22 -10.31 -0.34
N PRO A 200 -13.92 -10.61 -1.45
CA PRO A 200 -15.22 -11.29 -1.37
C PRO A 200 -15.07 -12.68 -0.75
N LEU A 201 -16.05 -13.10 0.04
CA LEU A 201 -16.04 -14.39 0.75
C LEU A 201 -16.48 -15.53 -0.18
N CYS A 202 -15.68 -15.83 -1.20
CA CYS A 202 -16.04 -16.75 -2.28
C CYS A 202 -16.07 -18.23 -1.87
N THR A 203 -15.22 -18.68 -0.95
CA THR A 203 -15.07 -20.11 -0.62
C THR A 203 -16.37 -20.74 -0.08
N GLY A 204 -17.10 -20.02 0.78
CA GLY A 204 -18.41 -20.42 1.33
C GLY A 204 -19.62 -19.75 0.65
N CYS A 205 -19.41 -19.10 -0.51
CA CYS A 205 -20.45 -18.34 -1.20
C CYS A 205 -21.53 -19.26 -1.78
N LYS A 206 -22.81 -18.99 -1.50
CA LYS A 206 -23.95 -19.76 -2.05
C LYS A 206 -24.09 -19.66 -3.58
N LEU A 207 -23.50 -18.61 -4.17
CA LEU A 207 -23.49 -18.43 -5.63
C LEU A 207 -22.30 -19.11 -6.32
N LYS A 208 -21.36 -19.67 -5.56
CA LYS A 208 -20.04 -20.15 -6.03
C LYS A 208 -20.13 -21.05 -7.26
N SER A 209 -21.03 -22.04 -7.25
CA SER A 209 -21.12 -23.09 -8.30
C SER A 209 -21.39 -22.56 -9.71
N LYS A 210 -22.07 -21.41 -9.83
CA LYS A 210 -22.42 -20.79 -11.12
C LYS A 210 -21.83 -19.38 -11.29
N CYS A 211 -21.07 -18.89 -10.32
CA CYS A 211 -20.54 -17.54 -10.36
C CYS A 211 -19.37 -17.46 -11.35
N LYS A 212 -19.55 -16.72 -12.45
CA LYS A 212 -18.50 -16.57 -13.48
C LYS A 212 -17.22 -15.96 -12.92
N TYR A 213 -17.31 -14.97 -12.04
CA TYR A 213 -16.15 -14.40 -11.36
C TYR A 213 -15.38 -15.45 -10.55
N TYR A 214 -16.08 -16.31 -9.82
CA TYR A 214 -15.40 -17.39 -9.08
C TYR A 214 -14.79 -18.44 -10.00
N ASN A 215 -15.49 -18.82 -11.07
CA ASN A 215 -14.97 -19.79 -12.02
C ASN A 215 -13.76 -19.24 -12.78
N LEU A 216 -13.75 -17.94 -13.11
CA LEU A 216 -12.58 -17.25 -13.68
C LEU A 216 -11.41 -17.20 -12.70
N LEU A 217 -11.67 -16.92 -11.42
CA LEU A 217 -10.64 -17.01 -10.38
C LEU A 217 -10.08 -18.45 -10.28
N LYS A 218 -10.95 -19.46 -10.35
CA LYS A 218 -10.56 -20.87 -10.30
C LYS A 218 -9.75 -21.28 -11.54
N SER A 219 -10.15 -20.84 -12.73
CA SER A 219 -9.45 -21.18 -13.98
C SER A 219 -8.12 -20.46 -14.13
N GLN A 220 -8.02 -19.21 -13.64
CA GLN A 220 -6.73 -18.51 -13.53
C GLN A 220 -5.79 -19.26 -12.58
N ASN A 221 -6.33 -19.79 -11.48
CA ASN A 221 -5.57 -20.62 -10.55
C ASN A 221 -5.33 -22.07 -11.04
N ALA A 222 -5.89 -22.49 -12.20
CA ALA A 222 -5.76 -23.86 -12.72
C ALA A 222 -4.87 -23.96 -13.97
N SER A 223 -4.64 -22.86 -14.69
CA SER A 223 -3.51 -22.75 -15.62
C SER A 223 -2.18 -22.48 -14.91
N ASP A 224 -2.27 -22.19 -13.61
CA ASP A 224 -1.17 -21.99 -12.68
C ASP A 224 -1.09 -23.22 -11.75
N GLU A 225 -1.09 -24.45 -12.27
CA GLU A 225 -0.75 -25.65 -11.47
C GLU A 225 0.75 -25.62 -11.12
N VAL A 226 1.08 -24.74 -10.19
CA VAL A 226 1.78 -25.12 -8.96
C VAL A 226 0.87 -24.64 -7.84
N GLU A 227 0.44 -25.56 -6.97
CA GLU A 227 -0.36 -25.28 -5.78
C GLU A 227 0.10 -23.99 -5.06
N GLU A 228 -0.72 -22.94 -5.05
CA GLU A 228 -0.86 -22.13 -3.83
C GLU A 228 -2.14 -22.61 -3.15
N SER A 229 -1.92 -23.57 -2.24
CA SER A 229 -2.85 -23.97 -1.21
C SER A 229 -3.48 -22.75 -0.53
N GLN A 230 -4.58 -22.95 0.21
CA GLN A 230 -4.81 -22.08 1.35
C GLN A 230 -3.60 -22.26 2.26
N ILE A 231 -2.55 -21.45 2.07
CA ILE A 231 -1.30 -21.55 2.82
C ILE A 231 -1.70 -21.48 4.28
N SER A 232 -1.57 -22.63 4.96
CA SER A 232 -1.35 -22.66 6.39
C SER A 232 -0.27 -21.62 6.64
N ILE A 233 -0.50 -20.66 7.54
CA ILE A 233 0.50 -19.64 7.88
C ILE A 233 1.61 -20.32 8.72
N THR A 234 2.15 -21.41 8.17
CA THR A 234 3.22 -22.23 8.66
C THR A 234 4.40 -21.89 7.78
N TYR A 235 5.48 -21.49 8.41
CA TYR A 235 6.79 -21.46 7.81
C TYR A 235 7.12 -22.88 7.37
N ASP A 236 7.08 -23.13 6.07
CA ASP A 236 7.61 -24.36 5.49
C ASP A 236 9.13 -24.30 5.61
N ALA A 237 9.68 -25.30 6.30
CA ALA A 237 11.12 -25.40 6.59
C ALA A 237 11.99 -25.67 5.34
N GLU A 238 11.38 -25.67 4.14
CA GLU A 238 11.97 -26.06 2.87
C GLU A 238 12.58 -24.90 2.07
N ILE A 239 12.96 -23.79 2.69
CA ILE A 239 13.83 -22.83 2.00
C ILE A 239 15.21 -23.49 1.88
N PRO A 240 15.68 -23.83 0.67
CA PRO A 240 16.99 -24.47 0.53
C PRO A 240 18.04 -23.53 1.12
N VAL A 241 18.76 -24.00 2.13
CA VAL A 241 19.86 -23.24 2.71
C VAL A 241 20.95 -23.17 1.65
N ASN A 242 21.25 -21.97 1.18
CA ASN A 242 22.41 -21.80 0.31
C ASN A 242 23.66 -21.97 1.20
N PRO A 243 24.51 -22.99 0.96
CA PRO A 243 25.68 -23.24 1.80
C PRO A 243 26.64 -22.05 1.86
N ASP A 244 26.67 -21.24 0.80
CA ASP A 244 27.51 -20.05 0.69
C ASP A 244 26.94 -18.85 1.46
N LYS A 245 25.67 -18.93 1.88
CA LYS A 245 24.96 -17.89 2.63
C LYS A 245 24.42 -18.41 3.97
N PRO A 246 25.31 -18.75 4.91
CA PRO A 246 24.92 -19.44 6.14
C PRO A 246 24.09 -18.60 7.11
N LEU A 247 24.03 -17.27 6.94
CA LEU A 247 23.40 -16.37 7.91
C LEU A 247 21.97 -16.00 7.49
N LYS A 248 20.99 -16.39 8.31
CA LYS A 248 19.56 -16.23 8.01
C LYS A 248 19.05 -14.84 8.38
N VAL A 249 18.40 -14.18 7.41
CA VAL A 249 17.80 -12.85 7.57
C VAL A 249 16.28 -12.92 7.53
N VAL A 250 15.65 -12.33 8.54
CA VAL A 250 14.22 -12.00 8.56
C VAL A 250 14.07 -10.52 8.24
N SER A 251 13.41 -10.19 7.13
CA SER A 251 13.17 -8.82 6.68
C SER A 251 11.71 -8.42 6.87
N LEU A 252 11.47 -7.46 7.78
CA LEU A 252 10.15 -6.91 8.06
C LEU A 252 9.98 -5.56 7.37
N PHE A 253 8.77 -5.25 6.93
CA PHE A 253 8.49 -4.05 6.13
C PHE A 253 9.44 -3.98 4.92
N SER A 254 9.65 -5.12 4.27
CA SER A 254 10.65 -5.33 3.21
C SER A 254 10.40 -4.41 2.00
N GLY A 255 9.15 -3.98 1.78
CA GLY A 255 8.78 -3.23 0.59
C GLY A 255 9.22 -3.99 -0.67
N CYS A 256 9.76 -3.31 -1.66
CA CYS A 256 10.25 -3.98 -2.87
C CYS A 256 11.62 -4.65 -2.69
N GLY A 257 12.11 -4.89 -1.47
CA GLY A 257 13.34 -5.64 -1.21
C GLY A 257 14.64 -4.85 -1.28
N GLY A 258 14.60 -3.54 -1.05
CA GLY A 258 15.82 -2.71 -1.11
C GLY A 258 16.87 -3.11 -0.07
N MET A 259 16.45 -3.32 1.18
CA MET A 259 17.32 -3.83 2.24
C MET A 259 17.75 -5.28 1.95
N ASP A 260 16.80 -6.13 1.55
CA ASP A 260 17.00 -7.55 1.25
C ASP A 260 18.06 -7.75 0.17
N LEU A 261 17.95 -7.01 -0.95
CA LEU A 261 18.89 -7.08 -2.06
C LEU A 261 20.30 -6.63 -1.64
N GLY A 262 20.38 -5.57 -0.84
CA GLY A 262 21.64 -5.11 -0.27
C GLY A 262 22.26 -6.14 0.68
N PHE A 263 21.45 -6.77 1.52
CA PHE A 263 21.92 -7.82 2.41
C PHE A 263 22.40 -9.04 1.66
N GLU A 264 21.75 -9.45 0.58
CA GLU A 264 22.14 -10.62 -0.21
C GLU A 264 23.32 -10.39 -1.16
N GLY A 265 23.57 -9.14 -1.56
CA GLY A 265 24.56 -8.82 -2.59
C GLY A 265 24.22 -9.43 -3.95
N ASP A 266 25.25 -9.66 -4.76
CA ASP A 266 25.09 -10.31 -6.07
C ASP A 266 24.10 -9.54 -6.98
N PHE A 267 24.29 -8.23 -7.13
CA PHE A 267 23.48 -7.39 -8.01
C PHE A 267 24.31 -6.34 -8.73
N LEU A 268 23.75 -5.79 -9.81
CA LEU A 268 24.44 -4.82 -10.64
C LEU A 268 24.30 -3.41 -10.08
N VAL A 269 25.39 -2.66 -10.08
CA VAL A 269 25.40 -1.22 -9.81
C VAL A 269 26.23 -0.50 -10.86
N HIS A 270 25.98 0.80 -11.05
CA HIS A 270 26.83 1.61 -11.91
C HIS A 270 28.26 1.65 -11.33
N ARG A 271 29.28 1.51 -12.18
CA ARG A 271 30.69 1.47 -11.76
C ARG A 271 31.07 2.70 -10.94
N ASP A 272 30.47 3.86 -11.26
CA ASP A 272 30.79 5.07 -10.52
C ASP A 272 30.33 5.06 -9.07
N SER A 273 29.32 4.26 -8.74
CA SER A 273 28.82 4.08 -7.38
C SER A 273 29.71 3.25 -6.48
N VAL A 274 30.75 2.60 -7.01
CA VAL A 274 31.70 1.82 -6.21
C VAL A 274 33.03 2.55 -6.12
N ASN A 275 33.51 2.74 -4.89
CA ASN A 275 34.87 3.22 -4.63
C ASN A 275 35.75 2.01 -4.27
N THR A 276 36.60 1.60 -5.20
CA THR A 276 37.51 0.46 -5.06
C THR A 276 38.74 0.75 -4.20
N ILE A 277 39.03 2.02 -3.89
CA ILE A 277 40.10 2.38 -2.94
C ILE A 277 39.64 2.05 -1.52
N VAL A 278 38.45 2.50 -1.14
CA VAL A 278 37.86 2.23 0.18
C VAL A 278 37.33 0.80 0.28
N ASN A 279 36.82 0.26 -0.82
CA ASN A 279 36.16 -1.06 -0.85
C ASN A 279 36.70 -1.91 -2.01
N PRO A 280 37.97 -2.37 -1.93
CA PRO A 280 38.60 -3.16 -3.00
C PRO A 280 37.85 -4.48 -3.28
N ASP A 281 37.17 -5.03 -2.28
CA ASP A 281 36.58 -6.36 -2.35
C ASP A 281 35.12 -6.36 -2.79
N PHE A 282 34.55 -5.21 -3.18
CA PHE A 282 33.12 -5.09 -3.47
C PHE A 282 32.73 -5.67 -4.83
N ILE A 283 33.59 -5.49 -5.83
CA ILE A 283 33.31 -5.89 -7.21
C ILE A 283 33.69 -7.36 -7.37
N ASP A 284 32.77 -8.14 -7.92
CA ASP A 284 33.05 -9.50 -8.38
C ASP A 284 33.69 -9.44 -9.77
N HIS A 285 32.95 -8.90 -10.75
CA HIS A 285 33.42 -8.68 -12.11
C HIS A 285 32.75 -7.45 -12.74
N SER A 286 33.38 -6.94 -13.81
CA SER A 286 32.80 -5.87 -14.63
C SER A 286 31.80 -6.42 -15.64
N VAL A 287 30.75 -5.66 -15.91
CA VAL A 287 29.72 -5.97 -16.90
C VAL A 287 29.71 -4.86 -17.96
N GLU A 288 29.07 -5.11 -19.10
CA GLU A 288 28.91 -4.12 -20.16
C GLU A 288 28.19 -2.84 -19.70
N LYS A 289 28.26 -1.78 -20.52
CA LYS A 289 27.51 -0.52 -20.36
C LYS A 289 27.76 0.22 -19.04
N GLY A 290 28.95 0.07 -18.46
CA GLY A 290 29.36 0.82 -17.27
C GLY A 290 28.83 0.27 -15.95
N PHE A 291 28.30 -0.96 -15.93
CA PHE A 291 27.88 -1.64 -14.71
C PHE A 291 28.97 -2.57 -14.16
N VAL A 292 28.91 -2.84 -12.87
CA VAL A 292 29.72 -3.85 -12.19
C VAL A 292 28.80 -4.73 -11.36
N LYS A 293 29.15 -6.01 -11.26
CA LYS A 293 28.46 -6.96 -10.40
C LYS A 293 29.11 -6.93 -9.02
N LEU A 294 28.31 -6.71 -7.99
CA LEU A 294 28.77 -6.79 -6.60
C LEU A 294 28.91 -8.24 -6.16
N LYS A 295 29.88 -8.53 -5.30
CA LYS A 295 30.02 -9.87 -4.70
C LYS A 295 28.78 -10.26 -3.90
N SER A 296 28.52 -11.56 -3.82
CA SER A 296 27.57 -12.10 -2.86
C SER A 296 28.06 -11.85 -1.44
N THR A 297 27.14 -11.68 -0.51
CA THR A 297 27.41 -11.73 0.93
C THR A 297 27.11 -13.14 1.48
N ARG A 298 27.32 -13.33 2.77
CA ARG A 298 26.97 -14.51 3.57
C ARG A 298 25.51 -14.54 4.05
N PHE A 299 24.68 -13.57 3.68
CA PHE A 299 23.31 -13.43 4.19
C PHE A 299 22.28 -13.97 3.20
N GLN A 300 21.29 -14.70 3.71
CA GLN A 300 20.15 -15.24 2.97
C GLN A 300 18.84 -14.73 3.56
N THR A 301 17.98 -14.13 2.74
CA THR A 301 16.64 -13.70 3.19
C THR A 301 15.72 -14.91 3.27
N VAL A 302 15.41 -15.38 4.48
CA VAL A 302 14.56 -16.56 4.69
C VAL A 302 13.11 -16.21 5.03
N PHE A 303 12.82 -14.94 5.23
CA PHE A 303 11.47 -14.45 5.48
C PHE A 303 11.42 -12.97 5.11
N ALA A 304 10.46 -12.57 4.30
CA ALA A 304 10.20 -11.17 3.95
C ALA A 304 8.72 -10.84 4.21
N ASN A 305 8.44 -9.64 4.70
CA ASN A 305 7.06 -9.22 4.98
C ASN A 305 6.77 -7.76 4.61
N ASP A 306 5.69 -7.51 3.88
CA ASP A 306 5.10 -6.17 3.70
C ASP A 306 3.63 -6.29 3.27
N ILE A 307 2.77 -5.39 3.75
CA ILE A 307 1.33 -5.40 3.42
C ILE A 307 1.01 -5.03 1.96
N LEU A 308 1.97 -4.47 1.21
CA LEU A 308 1.77 -4.04 -0.16
C LEU A 308 1.91 -5.23 -1.13
N ALA A 309 0.80 -5.65 -1.72
CA ALA A 309 0.79 -6.73 -2.70
C ALA A 309 1.68 -6.42 -3.91
N GLU A 310 1.75 -5.17 -4.35
CA GLU A 310 2.64 -4.75 -5.45
C GLU A 310 4.12 -4.88 -5.07
N ALA A 311 4.46 -4.73 -3.80
CA ALA A 311 5.82 -4.92 -3.31
C ALA A 311 6.22 -6.41 -3.36
N LYS A 312 5.34 -7.33 -2.91
CA LYS A 312 5.52 -8.78 -3.08
C LYS A 312 5.75 -9.14 -4.54
N LYS A 313 4.92 -8.62 -5.44
CA LYS A 313 5.02 -8.91 -6.89
C LYS A 313 6.36 -8.50 -7.47
N THR A 314 6.82 -7.28 -7.16
CA THR A 314 8.11 -6.76 -7.64
C THR A 314 9.28 -7.55 -7.04
N TRP A 315 9.22 -7.86 -5.73
CA TRP A 315 10.23 -8.69 -5.04
C TRP A 315 10.32 -10.09 -5.66
N VAL A 316 9.20 -10.81 -5.73
CA VAL A 316 9.15 -12.20 -6.26
C VAL A 316 9.59 -12.23 -7.72
N ASN A 317 9.23 -11.23 -8.52
CA ASN A 317 9.65 -11.20 -9.93
C ASN A 317 11.17 -11.14 -10.11
N TYR A 318 11.90 -10.48 -9.21
CA TYR A 318 13.36 -10.43 -9.27
C TYR A 318 14.01 -11.62 -8.55
N PHE A 319 13.59 -11.91 -7.31
CA PHE A 319 14.20 -12.95 -6.48
C PHE A 319 13.92 -14.38 -6.95
N LYS A 320 12.87 -14.63 -7.75
CA LYS A 320 12.69 -15.93 -8.42
C LYS A 320 13.89 -16.32 -9.28
N ASN A 321 14.55 -15.35 -9.92
CA ASN A 321 15.74 -15.58 -10.74
C ASN A 321 16.97 -15.93 -9.87
N LYS A 322 16.88 -15.71 -8.55
CA LYS A 322 17.86 -16.13 -7.55
C LYS A 322 17.46 -17.43 -6.83
N GLY A 323 16.43 -18.14 -7.31
CA GLY A 323 15.98 -19.42 -6.76
C GLY A 323 15.01 -19.32 -5.58
N TYR A 324 14.44 -18.14 -5.30
CA TYR A 324 13.47 -17.99 -4.21
C TYR A 324 12.05 -18.37 -4.62
N SER A 325 11.35 -19.05 -3.71
CA SER A 325 9.91 -19.31 -3.79
C SER A 325 9.09 -18.05 -3.46
N SER A 326 7.88 -17.95 -4.03
CA SER A 326 6.91 -16.90 -3.70
C SER A 326 6.46 -16.93 -2.24
N THR A 327 6.65 -18.07 -1.55
CA THR A 327 6.25 -18.31 -0.15
C THR A 327 7.13 -17.58 0.85
N VAL A 328 8.36 -17.21 0.48
CA VAL A 328 9.28 -16.44 1.35
C VAL A 328 8.75 -15.05 1.67
N TYR A 329 7.93 -14.48 0.76
CA TYR A 329 7.37 -13.15 0.91
C TYR A 329 5.90 -13.20 1.35
N HIS A 330 5.63 -12.66 2.54
CA HIS A 330 4.31 -12.64 3.17
C HIS A 330 3.65 -11.26 3.06
N THR A 331 2.39 -11.21 2.62
CA THR A 331 1.61 -9.95 2.54
C THR A 331 0.75 -9.67 3.77
N GLU A 332 0.73 -10.58 4.73
CA GLU A 332 -0.10 -10.42 5.90
C GLU A 332 0.49 -9.39 6.86
N SER A 333 -0.38 -8.68 7.58
CA SER A 333 0.12 -7.71 8.57
C SER A 333 0.98 -8.41 9.61
N ILE A 334 2.14 -7.82 9.91
CA ILE A 334 3.02 -8.32 10.96
C ILE A 334 2.32 -8.51 12.31
N VAL A 335 1.31 -7.68 12.60
CA VAL A 335 0.45 -7.81 13.77
C VAL A 335 -0.25 -9.17 13.80
N ASN A 336 -0.83 -9.58 12.68
CA ASN A 336 -1.51 -10.87 12.56
C ASN A 336 -0.53 -12.03 12.62
N LEU A 337 0.63 -11.90 11.96
CA LEU A 337 1.68 -12.92 11.96
C LEU A 337 2.21 -13.19 13.37
N VAL A 338 2.49 -12.14 14.15
CA VAL A 338 2.88 -12.27 15.57
C VAL A 338 1.77 -12.90 16.41
N LYS A 339 0.50 -12.48 16.23
CA LYS A 339 -0.62 -13.07 16.97
C LYS A 339 -0.80 -14.56 16.68
N LEU A 340 -0.71 -14.96 15.42
CA LEU A 340 -0.76 -16.36 15.02
C LEU A 340 0.40 -17.16 15.63
N HIS A 341 1.61 -16.59 15.64
CA HIS A 341 2.75 -17.21 16.29
C HIS A 341 2.52 -17.45 17.78
N LYS A 342 2.01 -16.44 18.50
CA LYS A 342 1.66 -16.56 19.92
C LYS A 342 0.53 -17.55 20.19
N GLN A 343 -0.31 -17.84 19.19
CA GLN A 343 -1.35 -18.88 19.25
C GLN A 343 -0.82 -20.29 18.94
N GLY A 344 0.49 -20.45 18.76
CA GLY A 344 1.15 -21.74 18.51
C GLY A 344 1.35 -22.08 17.04
N VAL A 345 1.00 -21.19 16.10
CA VAL A 345 1.27 -21.41 14.68
C VAL A 345 2.74 -21.12 14.39
N LYS A 346 3.46 -22.02 13.71
CA LYS A 346 4.86 -21.80 13.36
C LYS A 346 5.00 -20.78 12.24
N VAL A 347 4.96 -19.48 12.54
CA VAL A 347 5.02 -18.41 11.53
C VAL A 347 6.43 -17.98 11.14
N PHE A 348 7.34 -17.92 12.11
CA PHE A 348 8.70 -17.39 11.91
C PHE A 348 9.73 -18.53 11.84
N PRO A 349 10.81 -18.36 11.07
CA PRO A 349 11.91 -19.32 11.02
C PRO A 349 12.62 -19.47 12.36
N ASP A 350 13.14 -20.68 12.61
CA ASP A 350 14.09 -20.94 13.69
C ASP A 350 15.51 -20.53 13.30
N LYS A 351 16.34 -20.21 14.30
CA LYS A 351 17.77 -19.86 14.14
C LYS A 351 17.99 -18.68 13.18
N VAL A 352 17.37 -17.55 13.50
CA VAL A 352 17.56 -16.29 12.77
C VAL A 352 18.84 -15.63 13.25
N ASP A 353 19.68 -15.17 12.31
CA ASP A 353 20.91 -14.46 12.62
C ASP A 353 20.70 -12.95 12.64
N ILE A 354 19.91 -12.44 11.68
CA ILE A 354 19.60 -11.02 11.53
C ILE A 354 18.11 -10.78 11.37
N VAL A 355 17.59 -9.78 12.06
CA VAL A 355 16.29 -9.16 11.74
C VAL A 355 16.51 -7.76 11.20
N THR A 356 16.00 -7.45 10.01
CA THR A 356 15.98 -6.08 9.48
C THR A 356 14.55 -5.55 9.44
N GLY A 357 14.34 -4.24 9.61
CA GLY A 357 13.05 -3.67 9.25
C GLY A 357 12.92 -2.14 9.28
N GLY A 358 12.29 -1.60 8.23
CA GLY A 358 11.96 -0.18 8.08
C GLY A 358 10.55 0.13 8.55
N PHE A 359 10.36 0.33 9.86
CA PHE A 359 9.01 0.55 10.40
C PHE A 359 8.48 1.95 10.04
N PRO A 360 7.20 2.10 9.68
CA PRO A 360 6.67 3.37 9.23
C PRO A 360 6.61 4.42 10.34
N CYS A 361 7.16 5.62 10.06
CA CYS A 361 7.19 6.75 11.00
C CYS A 361 6.17 7.86 10.70
N GLN A 362 5.21 7.60 9.79
CA GLN A 362 4.31 8.63 9.23
C GLN A 362 3.44 9.36 10.25
N ASP A 363 3.30 8.84 11.47
CA ASP A 363 2.46 9.44 12.51
C ASP A 363 3.27 10.21 13.57
N PHE A 364 4.59 10.04 13.63
CA PHE A 364 5.44 10.80 14.57
C PHE A 364 5.63 12.26 14.13
N SER A 365 5.57 12.55 12.82
CA SER A 365 5.74 13.91 12.28
C SER A 365 4.51 14.81 12.47
N LEU A 366 3.31 14.24 12.56
CA LEU A 366 2.07 14.97 12.85
C LEU A 366 1.88 15.27 14.35
N ALA A 367 2.48 14.45 15.22
CA ALA A 367 2.40 14.55 16.68
C ALA A 367 3.19 15.73 17.29
N GLY A 368 3.90 16.51 16.47
CA GLY A 368 4.73 17.65 16.87
C GLY A 368 4.00 18.83 17.55
N LYS A 369 2.67 18.75 17.74
CA LYS A 369 1.93 19.63 18.66
C LYS A 369 0.99 18.80 19.55
N ARG A 370 1.55 18.28 20.65
CA ARG A 370 0.88 17.84 21.90
C ARG A 370 0.24 16.44 22.02
N LYS A 371 0.47 15.45 21.14
CA LYS A 371 0.07 14.05 21.43
C LYS A 371 1.01 13.02 20.78
N GLY A 372 2.04 12.60 21.51
CA GLY A 372 2.94 11.51 21.10
C GLY A 372 2.21 10.16 20.98
N PHE A 373 2.76 9.25 20.18
CA PHE A 373 2.35 7.83 19.96
C PHE A 373 0.89 7.55 19.51
N ASP A 374 -0.01 8.53 19.52
CA ASP A 374 -1.42 8.37 19.21
C ASP A 374 -1.71 8.60 17.72
N SER A 375 -1.46 7.59 16.88
CA SER A 375 -1.81 7.66 15.47
C SER A 375 -3.32 7.49 15.23
N HIS A 376 -3.90 8.36 14.41
CA HIS A 376 -5.29 8.25 13.94
C HIS A 376 -5.47 7.26 12.78
N LYS A 377 -4.45 6.44 12.45
CA LYS A 377 -4.50 5.43 11.40
C LYS A 377 -4.18 4.03 11.93
N ASP A 378 -4.93 3.04 11.46
CA ASP A 378 -4.67 1.63 11.76
C ASP A 378 -3.41 1.13 11.02
N HIS A 379 -2.93 -0.06 11.40
CA HIS A 379 -1.76 -0.71 10.76
C HIS A 379 -1.95 -1.05 9.27
N PHE A 380 -3.18 -0.95 8.73
CA PHE A 380 -3.46 -1.04 7.28
C PHE A 380 -3.50 0.34 6.59
N GLY A 381 -3.30 1.43 7.33
CA GLY A 381 -3.31 2.81 6.82
C GLY A 381 -4.70 3.45 6.66
N LYS A 382 -5.76 2.91 7.27
CA LYS A 382 -7.11 3.50 7.29
C LYS A 382 -7.31 4.38 8.52
N MET A 383 -8.15 5.41 8.43
CA MET A 383 -8.46 6.28 9.57
C MET A 383 -9.26 5.53 10.66
N ILE A 384 -8.80 5.66 11.90
CA ILE A 384 -9.48 5.20 13.12
C ILE A 384 -10.53 6.25 13.53
N LYS A 385 -11.75 5.83 13.90
CA LYS A 385 -12.76 6.71 14.49
C LYS A 385 -12.65 6.68 16.02
N ALA A 386 -12.34 7.84 16.62
CA ALA A 386 -12.41 8.21 18.05
C ALA A 386 -11.24 7.81 18.98
N ASP A 387 -11.09 8.63 20.04
CA ASP A 387 -9.95 8.89 20.96
C ASP A 387 -9.49 7.73 21.86
N ILE A 388 -9.11 6.57 21.31
CA ILE A 388 -8.43 5.53 22.10
C ILE A 388 -7.14 5.12 21.37
N PRO A 389 -5.96 5.47 21.92
CA PRO A 389 -4.70 4.90 21.50
C PRO A 389 -4.73 3.40 21.75
N SER A 390 -4.67 2.60 20.69
CA SER A 390 -4.42 1.16 20.83
C SER A 390 -2.98 0.86 20.46
N ILE A 391 -2.45 -0.24 20.99
CA ILE A 391 -1.11 -0.79 20.65
C ILE A 391 -0.98 -1.12 19.14
N GLU A 392 -2.08 -1.04 18.40
CA GLU A 392 -2.22 -1.43 17.00
C GLU A 392 -2.25 -0.24 16.02
N THR A 393 -1.95 0.98 16.50
CA THR A 393 -1.86 2.18 15.67
C THR A 393 -0.55 2.21 14.89
N ARG A 394 -0.54 2.85 13.70
CA ARG A 394 0.60 2.81 12.77
C ARG A 394 1.89 3.43 13.32
N GLY A 395 1.82 4.31 14.32
CA GLY A 395 2.98 4.86 15.05
C GLY A 395 3.63 3.88 16.05
N GLN A 396 2.94 2.79 16.40
CA GLN A 396 3.42 1.76 17.32
C GLN A 396 3.92 0.50 16.60
N LEU A 397 4.07 0.55 15.27
CA LEU A 397 4.54 -0.60 14.47
C LEU A 397 5.97 -1.06 14.80
N TYR A 398 6.80 -0.21 15.41
CA TYR A 398 8.11 -0.62 15.91
C TYR A 398 8.02 -1.62 17.08
N ILE A 399 6.93 -1.62 17.85
CA ILE A 399 6.69 -2.61 18.91
C ILE A 399 6.52 -4.00 18.28
N TRP A 400 5.88 -4.10 17.11
CA TRP A 400 5.75 -5.38 16.42
C TRP A 400 7.08 -5.87 15.83
N LEU A 401 7.96 -4.97 15.41
CA LEU A 401 9.36 -5.32 15.09
C LEU A 401 10.08 -5.87 16.35
N LYS A 402 9.91 -5.21 17.51
CA LYS A 402 10.45 -5.68 18.80
C LYS A 402 9.91 -7.07 19.15
N GLU A 403 8.62 -7.31 18.99
CA GLU A 403 7.99 -8.62 19.24
C GLU A 403 8.60 -9.74 18.37
N VAL A 404 8.88 -9.46 17.09
CA VAL A 404 9.57 -10.43 16.24
C VAL A 404 11.02 -10.66 16.70
N ILE A 405 11.71 -9.63 17.19
CA ILE A 405 13.05 -9.77 17.79
C ILE A 405 12.97 -10.65 19.06
N GLU A 406 11.92 -10.53 19.86
CA GLU A 406 11.69 -11.38 21.05
C GLU A 406 11.41 -12.84 20.66
N ILE A 407 10.63 -13.05 19.60
CA ILE A 407 10.32 -14.38 19.07
C ILE A 407 11.56 -15.06 18.47
N THR A 408 12.23 -14.38 17.53
CA THR A 408 13.29 -14.97 16.70
C THR A 408 14.68 -14.90 17.35
N LYS A 409 14.85 -13.99 18.32
CA LYS A 409 16.07 -13.81 19.13
C LYS A 409 17.36 -13.71 18.29
N PRO A 410 17.40 -12.86 17.24
CA PRO A 410 18.52 -12.77 16.32
C PRO A 410 19.80 -12.33 17.02
N ASN A 411 20.96 -12.63 16.44
CA ASN A 411 22.25 -12.14 16.94
C ASN A 411 22.36 -10.62 16.76
N ILE A 412 21.87 -10.09 15.64
CA ILE A 412 21.82 -8.65 15.35
C ILE A 412 20.41 -8.28 14.86
N PHE A 413 19.88 -7.14 15.28
CA PHE A 413 18.77 -6.51 14.58
C PHE A 413 19.16 -5.13 14.04
N ILE A 414 18.56 -4.75 12.92
CA ILE A 414 18.80 -3.48 12.24
C ILE A 414 17.45 -2.85 11.93
N ALA A 415 17.11 -1.78 12.66
CA ALA A 415 15.88 -1.05 12.42
C ALA A 415 16.20 0.25 11.64
N GLU A 416 15.52 0.45 10.52
CA GLU A 416 15.66 1.64 9.68
C GLU A 416 14.50 2.61 9.93
N ASN A 417 14.79 3.91 9.88
CA ASN A 417 13.76 4.94 9.91
C ASN A 417 14.19 6.27 9.28
N VAL A 418 13.25 7.22 9.17
CA VAL A 418 13.45 8.58 8.65
C VAL A 418 14.26 9.45 9.62
N LYS A 419 15.09 10.35 9.09
CA LYS A 419 15.92 11.29 9.88
C LYS A 419 15.13 12.08 10.91
N GLY A 420 13.89 12.48 10.62
CA GLY A 420 13.08 13.28 11.54
C GLY A 420 12.89 12.66 12.94
N LEU A 421 13.09 11.34 13.08
CA LEU A 421 13.03 10.63 14.35
C LEU A 421 14.10 11.08 15.36
N VAL A 422 15.33 11.41 14.92
CA VAL A 422 16.40 11.82 15.85
C VAL A 422 16.20 13.21 16.43
N ASN A 423 15.40 14.05 15.75
CA ASN A 423 15.06 15.40 16.23
C ASN A 423 14.01 15.37 17.36
N LEU A 424 13.45 14.20 17.66
CA LEU A 424 12.53 13.95 18.76
C LEU A 424 13.29 13.18 19.84
N SER A 425 14.17 13.87 20.59
CA SER A 425 15.11 13.25 21.56
C SER A 425 14.44 12.20 22.45
N ASN A 426 13.29 12.54 23.04
CA ASN A 426 12.53 11.64 23.89
C ASN A 426 12.08 10.35 23.16
N VAL A 427 11.70 10.44 21.88
CA VAL A 427 11.22 9.29 21.09
C VAL A 427 12.37 8.35 20.74
N LYS A 428 13.54 8.90 20.37
CA LYS A 428 14.74 8.12 20.10
C LYS A 428 15.17 7.30 21.32
N GLU A 429 15.22 7.93 22.49
CA GLU A 429 15.58 7.26 23.75
C GLU A 429 14.56 6.17 24.14
N ILE A 430 13.26 6.44 23.97
CA ILE A 430 12.20 5.45 24.20
C ILE A 430 12.40 4.22 23.30
N ILE A 431 12.59 4.42 21.99
CA ILE A 431 12.77 3.32 21.03
C ILE A 431 14.03 2.50 21.36
N GLN A 432 15.14 3.17 21.68
CA GLN A 432 16.37 2.47 22.09
C GLN A 432 16.14 1.63 23.34
N ARG A 433 15.50 2.21 24.37
CA ARG A 433 15.18 1.50 25.61
C ARG A 433 14.24 0.32 25.39
N ASP A 434 13.22 0.50 24.56
CA ASP A 434 12.26 -0.56 24.23
C ASP A 434 12.94 -1.72 23.51
N PHE A 435 13.81 -1.45 22.53
CA PHE A 435 14.58 -2.50 21.87
C PHE A 435 15.62 -3.14 22.80
N ALA A 436 16.29 -2.38 23.66
CA ALA A 436 17.23 -2.93 24.63
C ALA A 436 16.53 -3.90 25.57
N ASN A 437 15.33 -3.53 26.04
CA ASN A 437 14.48 -4.33 26.91
C ASN A 437 13.92 -5.60 26.24
N ALA A 438 14.06 -5.78 24.93
CA ALA A 438 13.67 -7.03 24.27
C ALA A 438 14.40 -8.23 24.90
N ASN A 439 13.66 -9.32 25.15
CA ASN A 439 14.17 -10.51 25.86
C ASN A 439 14.78 -10.18 27.24
N SER A 440 14.08 -9.37 28.04
CA SER A 440 14.48 -8.98 29.40
C SER A 440 15.87 -8.32 29.45
N ASN A 441 16.06 -7.24 28.69
CA ASN A 441 17.34 -6.53 28.56
C ASN A 441 18.45 -7.32 27.82
N GLY A 442 18.05 -8.17 26.87
CA GLY A 442 18.93 -9.10 26.17
C GLY A 442 19.78 -8.48 25.06
N TYR A 443 19.48 -7.25 24.65
CA TYR A 443 20.19 -6.56 23.56
C TYR A 443 20.96 -5.35 24.04
N LEU A 444 22.16 -5.17 23.49
CA LEU A 444 22.94 -3.95 23.54
C LEU A 444 22.57 -3.12 22.31
N VAL A 445 21.90 -1.99 22.49
CA VAL A 445 21.49 -1.10 21.41
C VAL A 445 22.48 0.06 21.36
N LEU A 446 23.15 0.21 20.21
CA LEU A 446 24.14 1.26 20.00
C LEU A 446 23.44 2.59 19.67
N GLU A 447 24.19 3.67 19.85
CA GLU A 447 23.73 5.01 19.50
C GLU A 447 23.36 5.08 17.99
N PRO A 448 22.09 5.38 17.64
CA PRO A 448 21.62 5.37 16.27
C PRO A 448 22.33 6.41 15.40
N MET A 449 22.83 5.98 14.24
CA MET A 449 23.50 6.85 13.28
C MET A 449 22.59 7.26 12.12
N VAL A 450 22.73 8.50 11.67
CA VAL A 450 22.13 8.98 10.42
C VAL A 450 23.12 8.74 9.28
N LEU A 451 22.75 7.91 8.31
CA LEU A 451 23.53 7.65 7.11
C LEU A 451 22.93 8.44 5.95
N HIS A 452 23.77 9.21 5.24
CA HIS A 452 23.39 9.90 4.02
C HIS A 452 23.80 9.05 2.81
N ALA A 453 22.84 8.58 2.01
CA ALA A 453 23.06 7.60 0.95
C ALA A 453 24.13 8.03 -0.09
N ALA A 454 24.25 9.33 -0.39
CA ALA A 454 25.28 9.84 -1.30
C ALA A 454 26.72 9.65 -0.83
N ASP A 455 26.95 9.51 0.48
CA ASP A 455 28.27 9.16 1.02
C ASP A 455 28.62 7.68 0.80
N TYR A 456 27.68 6.89 0.29
CA TYR A 456 27.80 5.45 0.00
C TYR A 456 27.55 5.15 -1.49
N GLY A 457 27.81 6.12 -2.37
CA GLY A 457 27.74 5.92 -3.83
C GLY A 457 26.34 5.92 -4.44
N VAL A 458 25.30 6.19 -3.63
CA VAL A 458 23.93 6.33 -4.15
C VAL A 458 23.76 7.75 -4.71
N PRO A 459 23.35 7.93 -5.99
CA PRO A 459 23.21 9.24 -6.63
C PRO A 459 21.94 10.00 -6.17
N GLN A 460 21.72 10.06 -4.85
CA GLN A 460 20.53 10.62 -4.23
C GLN A 460 20.83 11.22 -2.86
N SER A 461 20.27 12.40 -2.59
CA SER A 461 20.19 12.93 -1.23
C SER A 461 19.06 12.23 -0.48
N ARG A 462 19.43 11.26 0.35
CA ARG A 462 18.50 10.46 1.17
C ARG A 462 19.18 10.10 2.48
N GLU A 463 18.62 10.59 3.57
CA GLU A 463 19.12 10.33 4.93
C GLU A 463 18.23 9.31 5.63
N ARG A 464 18.86 8.37 6.35
CA ARG A 464 18.20 7.34 7.15
C ARG A 464 18.86 7.13 8.49
N VAL A 465 18.05 7.00 9.53
CA VAL A 465 18.49 6.62 10.87
C VAL A 465 18.54 5.10 10.92
N ILE A 466 19.66 4.57 11.38
CA ILE A 466 19.87 3.13 11.50
C ILE A 466 20.15 2.80 12.96
N PHE A 467 19.27 1.99 13.55
CA PHE A 467 19.43 1.43 14.89
C PHE A 467 20.05 0.04 14.73
N ILE A 468 21.13 -0.23 15.44
CA ILE A 468 21.76 -1.56 15.47
C ILE A 468 21.73 -2.03 16.92
N GLY A 469 21.10 -3.18 17.15
CA GLY A 469 21.16 -3.86 18.44
C GLY A 469 21.73 -5.26 18.31
N ILE A 470 22.55 -5.63 19.27
CA ILE A 470 23.33 -6.87 19.26
C ILE A 470 23.00 -7.66 20.53
N LYS A 471 22.72 -8.95 20.37
CA LYS A 471 22.33 -9.82 21.47
C LYS A 471 23.52 -10.04 22.41
N LYS A 472 23.40 -9.59 23.65
CA LYS A 472 24.48 -9.63 24.65
C LYS A 472 25.00 -11.05 24.88
N SER A 473 24.10 -12.02 24.95
CA SER A 473 24.45 -13.43 25.21
C SER A 473 25.15 -14.11 24.03
N ALA A 474 25.10 -13.53 22.83
CA ALA A 474 25.77 -14.06 21.65
C ALA A 474 27.22 -13.54 21.52
N LEU A 475 27.49 -12.35 22.05
CA LEU A 475 28.80 -11.72 21.99
C LEU A 475 29.86 -12.51 22.78
N ASN A 476 31.08 -12.56 22.25
CA ASN A 476 32.25 -12.91 23.05
C ASN A 476 32.58 -11.80 24.06
N LEU A 477 33.43 -12.11 25.04
CA LEU A 477 33.72 -11.20 26.16
C LEU A 477 34.39 -9.89 25.72
N GLU A 478 35.29 -9.96 24.74
CA GLU A 478 36.00 -8.78 24.22
C GLU A 478 35.05 -7.83 23.51
N ALA A 479 34.21 -8.36 22.60
CA ALA A 479 33.22 -7.59 21.88
C ALA A 479 32.17 -7.00 22.82
N LEU A 480 31.71 -7.75 23.82
CA LEU A 480 30.78 -7.23 24.82
C LEU A 480 31.40 -6.07 25.61
N LYS A 481 32.65 -6.21 26.06
CA LYS A 481 33.37 -5.16 26.79
C LYS A 481 33.56 -3.91 25.94
N GLU A 482 33.92 -4.07 24.66
CA GLU A 482 34.18 -2.95 23.76
C GLU A 482 32.89 -2.23 23.37
N LEU A 483 31.85 -2.96 22.96
CA LEU A 483 30.59 -2.38 22.52
C LEU A 483 29.81 -1.71 23.66
N SER A 484 30.08 -2.09 24.91
CA SER A 484 29.46 -1.46 26.09
C SER A 484 30.10 -0.12 26.46
N LYS A 485 31.18 0.30 25.78
CA LYS A 485 31.81 1.60 26.04
C LYS A 485 30.96 2.73 25.45
N PRO A 486 30.99 3.93 26.05
CA PRO A 486 30.33 5.12 25.49
C PRO A 486 30.81 5.46 24.06
N GLN A 487 32.09 5.19 23.78
CA GLN A 487 32.69 5.36 22.46
C GLN A 487 33.28 4.02 22.01
N VAL A 488 32.64 3.42 21.01
CA VAL A 488 33.08 2.17 20.41
C VAL A 488 34.20 2.48 19.41
N ILE A 489 35.34 1.81 19.55
CA ILE A 489 36.44 1.96 18.58
C ILE A 489 36.01 1.46 17.19
N ASP A 490 36.61 2.05 16.17
CA ASP A 490 36.25 1.79 14.78
C ASP A 490 36.28 0.31 14.40
N THR A 491 37.24 -0.48 14.90
CA THR A 491 37.34 -1.92 14.62
C THR A 491 36.07 -2.68 14.99
N TYR A 492 35.43 -2.30 16.10
CA TYR A 492 34.21 -2.93 16.61
C TYR A 492 32.94 -2.17 16.21
N ASN A 493 33.02 -1.01 15.56
CA ASN A 493 31.81 -0.24 15.23
C ASN A 493 31.04 -0.89 14.05
N PRO A 494 29.76 -1.28 14.20
CA PRO A 494 29.03 -1.98 13.13
C PRO A 494 28.53 -1.07 11.99
N TYR A 495 28.65 0.24 12.12
CA TYR A 495 28.25 1.17 11.07
C TYR A 495 29.30 1.23 9.95
N PRO A 496 28.89 1.26 8.67
CA PRO A 496 29.81 1.35 7.56
C PRO A 496 30.48 2.73 7.49
N LYS A 497 31.69 2.80 6.92
CA LYS A 497 32.36 4.06 6.62
C LYS A 497 31.89 4.62 5.28
N PRO A 498 31.80 5.96 5.14
CA PRO A 498 31.61 6.61 3.85
C PRO A 498 32.63 6.14 2.81
N SER A 499 32.16 5.98 1.58
CA SER A 499 32.98 5.68 0.40
C SER A 499 33.05 6.87 -0.56
N HIS A 500 32.17 7.86 -0.40
CA HIS A 500 32.08 9.05 -1.25
C HIS A 500 32.04 10.32 -0.39
N ALA A 501 32.52 11.43 -0.95
CA ALA A 501 32.64 12.71 -0.28
C ALA A 501 31.46 13.64 -0.64
N TYR A 502 30.28 13.40 -0.06
CA TYR A 502 29.14 14.31 -0.21
C TYR A 502 28.96 15.20 1.03
N THR A 503 28.73 14.61 2.21
CA THR A 503 28.67 15.35 3.48
C THR A 503 29.98 15.31 4.25
N VAL A 504 30.87 14.39 3.89
CA VAL A 504 32.18 14.18 4.52
C VAL A 504 33.33 14.49 3.57
N LYS A 505 34.53 14.68 4.10
CA LYS A 505 35.76 14.92 3.34
C LYS A 505 36.80 13.84 3.67
N GLY A 506 37.62 13.47 2.69
CA GLY A 506 38.73 12.52 2.85
C GLY A 506 39.44 12.25 1.53
N GLY A 507 40.75 12.02 1.56
CA GLY A 507 41.57 11.83 0.35
C GLY A 507 41.20 10.58 -0.46
N ASP A 508 40.82 9.50 0.21
CA ASP A 508 40.45 8.23 -0.41
C ASP A 508 38.97 8.17 -0.84
N LEU A 509 38.18 9.21 -0.54
CA LEU A 509 36.75 9.25 -0.85
C LEU A 509 36.52 9.70 -2.29
N LYS A 510 35.61 9.01 -2.99
CA LYS A 510 35.26 9.32 -4.38
C LYS A 510 34.27 10.50 -4.44
N SER A 511 34.31 11.29 -5.52
CA SER A 511 33.31 12.35 -5.75
C SER A 511 31.89 11.77 -5.85
N PRO A 512 30.85 12.51 -5.41
CA PRO A 512 29.46 12.07 -5.51
C PRO A 512 29.05 11.68 -6.93
N VAL A 513 28.27 10.60 -7.05
CA VAL A 513 27.84 10.07 -8.34
C VAL A 513 26.80 10.98 -9.00
N THR A 514 27.04 11.39 -10.24
CA THR A 514 26.17 12.32 -10.97
C THR A 514 25.07 11.59 -11.72
N LEU A 515 23.90 12.21 -11.88
CA LEU A 515 22.80 11.63 -12.65
C LEU A 515 23.12 11.47 -14.14
N ALA A 516 24.00 12.31 -14.71
CA ALA A 516 24.50 12.19 -16.06
C ALA A 516 25.18 10.83 -16.30
N SER A 517 25.97 10.35 -15.33
CA SER A 517 26.62 9.05 -15.42
C SER A 517 25.60 7.91 -15.41
N ILE A 518 24.62 7.99 -14.51
CA ILE A 518 23.58 6.96 -14.29
C ILE A 518 22.64 6.81 -15.49
N PHE A 519 22.29 7.93 -16.13
CA PHE A 519 21.37 7.92 -17.28
C PHE A 519 22.08 7.75 -18.62
N LYS A 520 23.41 7.60 -18.62
CA LYS A 520 24.18 7.42 -19.84
C LYS A 520 23.74 6.14 -20.55
N GLY A 521 23.29 6.27 -21.80
CA GLY A 521 22.84 5.15 -22.62
C GLY A 521 21.42 4.65 -22.30
N LEU A 522 20.68 5.32 -21.42
CA LEU A 522 19.27 5.02 -21.19
C LEU A 522 18.42 5.68 -22.31
N PRO A 523 17.62 4.93 -23.07
CA PRO A 523 16.81 5.48 -24.15
C PRO A 523 15.68 6.37 -23.61
N GLU A 524 15.22 7.31 -24.43
CA GLU A 524 14.01 8.07 -24.12
C GLU A 524 12.78 7.14 -24.08
N PRO A 525 11.71 7.49 -23.32
CA PRO A 525 10.58 6.59 -23.10
C PRO A 525 9.91 6.06 -24.38
N ASP A 526 9.85 6.87 -25.43
CA ASP A 526 9.22 6.52 -26.70
C ASP A 526 10.06 5.53 -27.54
N GLU A 527 11.36 5.40 -27.24
CA GLU A 527 12.32 4.52 -27.93
C GLU A 527 12.65 3.26 -27.11
N SER A 528 12.28 3.24 -25.83
CA SER A 528 12.58 2.12 -24.95
C SER A 528 11.64 0.94 -25.17
N THR A 529 12.11 -0.29 -24.96
CA THR A 529 11.27 -1.50 -24.85
C THR A 529 10.93 -1.85 -23.40
N ASP A 530 11.73 -1.38 -22.43
CA ASP A 530 11.54 -1.60 -20.99
C ASP A 530 10.27 -0.87 -20.49
N PRO A 531 9.25 -1.59 -19.99
CA PRO A 531 8.05 -0.97 -19.44
C PRO A 531 8.35 0.02 -18.31
N SER A 532 9.36 -0.23 -17.48
CA SER A 532 9.75 0.66 -16.39
C SER A 532 10.32 2.00 -16.90
N GLN A 533 10.80 2.04 -18.15
CA GLN A 533 11.29 3.25 -18.82
C GLN A 533 10.23 3.89 -19.74
N LYS A 534 9.33 3.11 -20.35
CA LYS A 534 8.25 3.61 -21.22
C LYS A 534 7.26 4.52 -20.50
N PHE A 535 6.86 4.13 -19.28
CA PHE A 535 5.80 4.83 -18.57
C PHE A 535 6.38 5.91 -17.67
N TYR A 536 5.73 7.07 -17.64
CA TYR A 536 6.01 8.13 -16.69
C TYR A 536 4.77 8.96 -16.39
N SER A 537 4.80 9.68 -15.27
CA SER A 537 3.69 10.55 -14.87
C SER A 537 3.46 11.69 -15.88
N LYS A 538 2.23 11.82 -16.36
CA LYS A 538 1.78 12.92 -17.24
C LYS A 538 1.16 14.09 -16.45
N ALA A 539 1.40 14.15 -15.13
CA ALA A 539 0.91 15.24 -14.30
C ALA A 539 1.54 16.57 -14.73
N LYS A 540 0.69 17.56 -15.05
CA LYS A 540 1.10 18.89 -15.52
C LYS A 540 1.98 19.61 -14.49
N TYR A 541 2.81 20.52 -14.97
CA TYR A 541 3.53 21.45 -14.11
C TYR A 541 2.54 22.39 -13.40
N MET A 542 2.69 22.53 -12.07
CA MET A 542 1.81 23.35 -11.23
C MET A 542 2.50 24.57 -10.61
N GLY A 543 3.75 24.85 -10.99
CA GLY A 543 4.56 25.94 -10.45
C GLY A 543 5.56 25.50 -9.37
N LYS A 544 6.68 26.22 -9.24
CA LYS A 544 7.81 25.87 -8.35
C LYS A 544 7.46 25.74 -6.86
N HIS A 545 6.34 26.33 -6.43
CA HIS A 545 5.89 26.30 -5.04
C HIS A 545 5.29 24.95 -4.63
N CYS A 546 4.91 24.10 -5.59
CA CYS A 546 4.43 22.75 -5.33
C CYS A 546 5.58 21.75 -5.27
N GLN A 547 5.41 20.72 -4.45
CA GLN A 547 6.38 19.62 -4.33
C GLN A 547 6.49 18.83 -5.65
N GLY A 548 7.70 18.37 -5.97
CA GLY A 548 7.95 17.58 -7.19
C GLY A 548 7.89 18.38 -8.50
N GLN A 549 7.93 19.70 -8.46
CA GLN A 549 7.92 20.55 -9.66
C GLN A 549 9.32 21.02 -10.08
N THR A 550 10.39 20.43 -9.52
CA THR A 550 11.76 20.83 -9.82
C THR A 550 12.32 19.98 -10.95
N GLU A 551 13.07 20.59 -11.87
CA GLU A 551 13.89 19.87 -12.83
C GLU A 551 15.17 19.38 -12.15
N ILE A 552 15.50 18.10 -12.31
CA ILE A 552 16.75 17.56 -11.79
C ILE A 552 17.98 18.16 -12.48
N ASN A 553 19.08 18.22 -11.74
CA ASN A 553 20.38 18.61 -12.28
C ASN A 553 21.20 17.35 -12.61
N LEU A 554 21.53 17.15 -13.88
CA LEU A 554 22.30 15.99 -14.33
C LEU A 554 23.72 15.93 -13.76
N ASN A 555 24.31 17.08 -13.42
CA ASN A 555 25.67 17.18 -12.89
C ASN A 555 25.73 17.01 -11.36
N CYS A 556 24.60 16.72 -10.71
CA CYS A 556 24.53 16.53 -9.27
C CYS A 556 23.79 15.23 -8.94
N ILE A 557 23.65 14.93 -7.65
CA ILE A 557 22.76 13.88 -7.15
C ILE A 557 21.28 14.30 -7.26
N SER A 558 20.37 13.32 -7.25
CA SER A 558 18.93 13.57 -7.22
C SER A 558 18.45 14.01 -5.82
N PRO A 559 17.38 14.83 -5.72
CA PRO A 559 16.60 14.94 -4.49
C PRO A 559 16.03 13.59 -4.02
N THR A 560 15.50 13.55 -2.80
CA THR A 560 14.83 12.34 -2.31
C THR A 560 13.64 11.96 -3.20
N ILE A 561 13.65 10.74 -3.73
CA ILE A 561 12.51 10.13 -4.42
C ILE A 561 11.49 9.74 -3.34
N ARG A 562 10.28 10.29 -3.46
CA ARG A 562 9.20 10.18 -2.48
C ARG A 562 8.13 9.21 -2.96
N ALA A 563 7.45 8.55 -2.02
CA ALA A 563 6.41 7.55 -2.29
C ALA A 563 5.00 8.15 -2.59
N GLU A 564 4.93 9.43 -2.93
CA GLU A 564 3.68 10.17 -3.08
C GLU A 564 3.07 10.03 -4.48
N HIS A 565 1.85 10.57 -4.67
CA HIS A 565 1.12 10.50 -5.94
C HIS A 565 1.88 11.13 -7.12
N HIS A 566 1.48 10.74 -8.32
CA HIS A 566 2.05 11.09 -9.64
C HIS A 566 2.51 12.54 -9.86
N GLY A 567 1.92 13.52 -9.18
CA GLY A 567 2.29 14.94 -9.30
C GLY A 567 3.60 15.32 -8.59
N ASN A 568 4.12 14.47 -7.71
CA ASN A 568 5.22 14.83 -6.79
C ASN A 568 6.57 14.20 -7.17
N ILE A 569 6.67 13.63 -8.38
CA ILE A 569 7.89 13.09 -8.97
C ILE A 569 8.61 14.20 -9.73
N GLU A 570 9.88 14.46 -9.42
CA GLU A 570 10.65 15.53 -10.07
C GLU A 570 10.67 15.40 -11.61
N PHE A 571 10.84 16.54 -12.27
CA PHE A 571 10.99 16.58 -13.72
C PHE A 571 12.37 16.09 -14.13
N ARG A 572 12.43 15.15 -15.08
CA ARG A 572 13.68 14.83 -15.79
C ARG A 572 14.12 16.04 -16.61
N ARG A 573 13.13 16.74 -17.18
CA ARG A 573 13.30 17.91 -18.03
C ARG A 573 12.03 18.75 -18.03
N LEU A 574 12.15 20.05 -17.79
CA LEU A 574 11.09 21.04 -17.98
C LEU A 574 11.17 21.66 -19.37
N SER A 575 10.05 22.13 -19.90
CA SER A 575 10.03 22.94 -21.12
C SER A 575 10.68 24.30 -20.90
N VAL A 576 11.15 24.94 -21.97
CA VAL A 576 11.70 26.31 -21.92
C VAL A 576 10.69 27.29 -21.31
N ALA A 577 9.40 27.16 -21.67
CA ALA A 577 8.32 27.98 -21.11
C ALA A 577 8.14 27.81 -19.59
N ASN A 578 8.42 26.62 -19.05
CA ASN A 578 8.37 26.34 -17.62
C ASN A 578 9.71 26.55 -16.90
N GLY A 579 10.72 27.11 -17.59
CA GLY A 579 12.04 27.42 -17.04
C GLY A 579 13.02 26.25 -17.03
N GLY A 580 12.90 25.32 -17.98
CA GLY A 580 13.84 24.21 -18.17
C GLY A 580 15.26 24.67 -18.49
N LYS A 581 16.24 24.02 -17.85
CA LYS A 581 17.66 24.40 -17.90
C LYS A 581 18.47 23.53 -18.85
N GLN A 582 17.93 22.40 -19.29
CA GLN A 582 18.62 21.45 -20.16
C GLN A 582 18.47 21.84 -21.64
N LEU A 583 19.00 23.01 -22.00
CA LEU A 583 18.77 23.67 -23.29
C LEU A 583 19.29 22.89 -24.50
N GLU A 584 20.44 22.22 -24.39
CA GLU A 584 20.96 21.38 -25.49
C GLU A 584 19.95 20.27 -25.84
N GLU A 585 19.41 19.65 -24.80
CA GLU A 585 18.46 18.55 -24.86
C GLU A 585 17.09 19.04 -25.41
N LEU A 586 16.67 20.26 -25.08
CA LEU A 586 15.41 20.87 -25.52
C LEU A 586 15.47 21.48 -26.93
N LEU A 587 16.52 22.25 -27.23
CA LEU A 587 16.61 23.06 -28.44
C LEU A 587 17.29 22.29 -29.58
N ASN A 588 18.37 21.57 -29.31
CA ASN A 588 19.13 20.86 -30.34
C ASN A 588 18.52 19.49 -30.62
N LYS A 589 18.21 18.72 -29.56
CA LYS A 589 17.64 17.36 -29.69
C LYS A 589 16.12 17.33 -29.75
N LYS A 590 15.44 18.49 -29.59
CA LYS A 590 13.98 18.65 -29.66
C LYS A 590 13.19 17.69 -28.75
N LEU A 591 13.77 17.31 -27.63
CA LEU A 591 13.15 16.40 -26.67
C LEU A 591 12.13 17.13 -25.80
N LYS A 592 11.11 16.39 -25.33
CA LYS A 592 9.93 16.96 -24.67
C LYS A 592 10.10 17.06 -23.16
N GLU A 593 9.30 17.95 -22.56
CA GLU A 593 9.11 18.01 -21.10
C GLU A 593 8.56 16.67 -20.58
N ARG A 594 9.20 16.13 -19.54
CA ARG A 594 8.73 14.91 -18.87
C ARG A 594 9.24 14.78 -17.44
N ARG A 595 8.47 14.03 -16.65
CA ARG A 595 8.86 13.56 -15.32
C ARG A 595 9.79 12.34 -15.42
N LEU A 596 10.51 12.07 -14.33
CA LEU A 596 11.33 10.88 -14.22
C LEU A 596 10.48 9.61 -14.42
N THR A 597 11.02 8.62 -15.13
CA THR A 597 10.40 7.28 -15.27
C THR A 597 10.62 6.45 -14.00
N PRO A 598 9.84 5.38 -13.76
CA PRO A 598 10.15 4.41 -12.70
C PRO A 598 11.57 3.83 -12.81
N ARG A 599 12.07 3.53 -14.02
CA ARG A 599 13.44 3.04 -14.23
C ARG A 599 14.49 4.06 -13.81
N GLU A 600 14.33 5.33 -14.19
CA GLU A 600 15.24 6.41 -13.76
C GLU A 600 15.22 6.55 -12.23
N CYS A 601 14.03 6.51 -11.59
CA CYS A 601 13.91 6.53 -10.14
C CYS A 601 14.57 5.31 -9.45
N ALA A 602 14.45 4.12 -10.04
CA ALA A 602 15.05 2.89 -9.53
C ALA A 602 16.59 2.92 -9.60
N LEU A 603 17.14 3.36 -10.74
CA LEU A 603 18.58 3.53 -10.94
C LEU A 603 19.17 4.60 -10.01
N ILE A 604 18.44 5.71 -9.78
CA ILE A 604 18.82 6.72 -8.78
C ILE A 604 18.99 6.09 -7.39
N GLN A 605 18.12 5.14 -7.04
CA GLN A 605 18.21 4.44 -5.77
C GLN A 605 19.15 3.24 -5.80
N THR A 606 19.90 3.00 -6.89
CA THR A 606 20.82 1.86 -7.09
C THR A 606 20.16 0.48 -7.16
N PHE A 607 18.89 0.41 -7.55
CA PHE A 607 18.33 -0.87 -8.02
C PHE A 607 18.97 -1.25 -9.37
N PRO A 608 19.18 -2.55 -9.63
CA PRO A 608 19.83 -2.99 -10.84
C PRO A 608 18.89 -2.84 -12.06
N PRO A 609 19.46 -2.72 -13.28
CA PRO A 609 18.68 -2.45 -14.50
C PRO A 609 17.72 -3.58 -14.89
N ASP A 610 17.95 -4.80 -14.41
CA ASP A 610 17.10 -5.98 -14.56
C ASP A 610 16.02 -6.11 -13.47
N TYR A 611 15.91 -5.15 -12.55
CA TYR A 611 14.84 -5.11 -11.55
C TYR A 611 13.57 -4.46 -12.14
N ASP A 612 12.55 -5.25 -12.44
CA ASP A 612 11.33 -4.73 -13.07
C ASP A 612 10.36 -4.09 -12.07
N PHE A 613 10.06 -2.80 -12.29
CA PHE A 613 9.13 -2.04 -11.46
C PHE A 613 7.78 -1.77 -12.11
N VAL A 614 7.69 -1.88 -13.45
CA VAL A 614 6.42 -1.89 -14.18
C VAL A 614 6.32 -3.22 -14.91
N ILE A 615 5.29 -4.00 -14.58
CA ILE A 615 5.09 -5.33 -15.14
C ILE A 615 3.74 -5.32 -15.86
N PRO A 616 3.70 -5.27 -17.20
CA PRO A 616 2.47 -5.31 -17.98
C PRO A 616 1.72 -6.64 -17.81
N MET A 617 0.41 -6.62 -18.07
CA MET A 617 -0.45 -7.79 -18.17
C MET A 617 -1.28 -7.66 -19.47
N SER A 618 -1.97 -8.71 -19.92
CA SER A 618 -2.74 -8.68 -21.17
C SER A 618 -3.73 -7.49 -21.26
N GLY A 619 -3.62 -6.75 -22.37
CA GLY A 619 -4.35 -5.50 -22.63
C GLY A 619 -3.72 -4.28 -21.95
N ASN A 620 -4.53 -3.28 -21.57
CA ASN A 620 -4.07 -2.08 -20.85
C ASN A 620 -3.96 -2.29 -19.32
N ARG A 621 -3.70 -3.51 -18.87
CA ARG A 621 -3.61 -3.85 -17.44
C ARG A 621 -2.16 -4.06 -17.03
N PHE A 622 -1.88 -3.87 -15.75
CA PHE A 622 -0.54 -4.03 -15.19
C PHE A 622 -0.60 -4.99 -14.00
N PHE A 623 0.35 -5.92 -13.95
CA PHE A 623 0.63 -6.70 -12.76
C PHE A 623 1.23 -5.81 -11.66
N VAL A 624 2.14 -4.90 -12.05
CA VAL A 624 2.63 -3.76 -11.24
C VAL A 624 2.53 -2.49 -12.08
N SER A 625 1.73 -1.53 -11.63
CA SER A 625 1.47 -0.29 -12.40
C SER A 625 2.57 0.77 -12.18
N PRO A 626 2.75 1.71 -13.13
CA PRO A 626 3.69 2.84 -12.95
C PRO A 626 3.42 3.65 -11.67
N SER A 627 2.16 3.82 -11.29
CA SER A 627 1.77 4.47 -10.03
C SER A 627 2.33 3.77 -8.81
N SER A 628 2.20 2.44 -8.80
CA SER A 628 2.63 1.61 -7.69
C SER A 628 4.15 1.53 -7.64
N ALA A 629 4.81 1.48 -8.81
CA ALA A 629 6.25 1.53 -8.98
C ALA A 629 6.88 2.73 -8.24
N TYR A 630 6.41 3.95 -8.51
CA TYR A 630 6.92 5.14 -7.81
C TYR A 630 6.75 5.06 -6.29
N LYS A 631 5.62 4.51 -5.83
CA LYS A 631 5.33 4.36 -4.41
C LYS A 631 6.29 3.39 -3.74
N ILE A 632 6.52 2.21 -4.32
CA ILE A 632 7.39 1.19 -3.73
C ILE A 632 8.87 1.60 -3.81
N ILE A 633 9.32 2.21 -4.93
CA ILE A 633 10.66 2.78 -5.05
C ILE A 633 10.84 3.90 -4.01
N GLY A 634 9.91 4.84 -3.93
CA GLY A 634 10.00 5.96 -2.99
C GLY A 634 10.07 5.55 -1.51
N ASN A 635 9.51 4.40 -1.16
CA ASN A 635 9.57 3.84 0.20
C ASN A 635 10.83 3.01 0.48
N ALA A 636 11.51 2.50 -0.55
CA ALA A 636 12.62 1.59 -0.39
C ALA A 636 13.86 2.23 0.26
N VAL A 637 14.68 1.38 0.89
CA VAL A 637 16.07 1.71 1.22
C VAL A 637 16.92 1.46 -0.04
N PRO A 638 17.83 2.37 -0.42
CA PRO A 638 18.73 2.13 -1.56
C PRO A 638 19.53 0.83 -1.37
N PRO A 639 19.52 -0.13 -2.33
CA PRO A 639 20.22 -1.40 -2.18
C PRO A 639 21.72 -1.27 -1.91
N LEU A 640 22.40 -0.29 -2.53
CA LEU A 640 23.83 -0.11 -2.29
C LEU A 640 24.15 0.38 -0.87
N LEU A 641 23.30 1.24 -0.29
CA LEU A 641 23.45 1.64 1.12
C LEU A 641 23.28 0.42 2.05
N ALA A 642 22.27 -0.41 1.78
CA ALA A 642 22.05 -1.65 2.51
C ALA A 642 23.23 -2.63 2.35
N TYR A 643 23.82 -2.71 1.15
CA TYR A 643 25.01 -3.53 0.89
C TYR A 643 26.24 -3.06 1.68
N HIS A 644 26.46 -1.74 1.80
CA HIS A 644 27.51 -1.21 2.67
C HIS A 644 27.32 -1.63 4.13
N ILE A 645 26.09 -1.59 4.64
CA ILE A 645 25.76 -2.07 5.99
C ILE A 645 26.05 -3.57 6.09
N ALA A 646 25.54 -4.37 5.16
CA ALA A 646 25.72 -5.82 5.14
C ALA A 646 27.20 -6.23 5.12
N LYS A 647 28.01 -5.66 4.22
CA LYS A 647 29.45 -5.93 4.14
C LYS A 647 30.19 -5.54 5.41
N ARG A 648 29.77 -4.47 6.09
CA ARG A 648 30.34 -4.10 7.38
C ARG A 648 30.03 -5.13 8.46
N ILE A 649 28.77 -5.54 8.57
CA ILE A 649 28.33 -6.59 9.51
C ILE A 649 29.01 -7.93 9.23
N GLU A 650 29.17 -8.29 7.96
CA GLU A 650 29.88 -9.49 7.54
C GLU A 650 31.34 -9.48 7.98
N LYS A 651 32.05 -8.35 7.79
CA LYS A 651 33.46 -8.21 8.14
C LYS A 651 33.72 -8.36 9.64
N ILE A 652 32.80 -7.88 10.48
CA ILE A 652 32.92 -7.92 11.94
C ILE A 652 32.27 -9.17 12.56
N TRP A 653 31.56 -9.98 11.78
CA TRP A 653 30.76 -11.10 12.30
C TRP A 653 31.57 -12.04 13.19
N ASN A 654 32.73 -12.48 12.70
CA ASN A 654 33.60 -13.39 13.44
C ASN A 654 34.21 -12.70 14.67
N LEU A 655 34.56 -11.41 14.57
CA LEU A 655 35.08 -10.62 15.68
C LEU A 655 34.09 -10.56 16.86
N TYR A 656 32.79 -10.55 16.58
CA TYR A 656 31.74 -10.50 17.60
C TYR A 656 31.39 -11.87 18.19
N PHE A 657 31.27 -12.89 17.34
CA PHE A 657 30.58 -14.14 17.69
C PHE A 657 31.46 -15.38 17.73
N MET A 658 32.67 -15.36 17.14
CA MET A 658 33.60 -16.48 17.32
C MET A 658 34.18 -16.43 18.73
N ARG A 659 34.10 -17.56 19.43
CA ARG A 659 34.86 -17.79 20.67
C ARG A 659 36.23 -18.30 20.26
N ILE A 660 37.28 -17.63 20.72
CA ILE A 660 38.63 -18.20 20.67
C ILE A 660 38.55 -19.52 21.44
N LYS A 661 38.88 -20.64 20.79
CA LYS A 661 39.06 -21.91 21.51
C LYS A 661 40.25 -21.67 22.46
N SER A 662 39.96 -21.52 23.75
CA SER A 662 40.95 -21.53 24.83
C SER A 662 41.60 -22.88 24.91
#